data_AF-A0A1A0M617-F1
#
_entry.id   AF-A0A1A0M617-F1
#
_cell.length_a   1.000
_cell.length_b   1.000
_cell.length_c   1.000
_cell.angle_alpha   90.00
_cell.angle_beta   90.00
_cell.angle_gamma   90.00
#
_symmetry.space_group_name_H-M   'P 1'
#
loop_
_entity.id
_entity.type
_entity.pdbx_description
1 polymer ?
#
loop_
_entity_poly.entity_id
_entity_poly.type
_entity_poly.pdbx_seq_one_letter_code
_entity_poly.pdbx_strand_id
1 'polypeptide(L)'
;MANTLGSATSPYLRQHADNPVHWQQWTPEALAEAAARDVPILLSIGYAACHWCHVMAHQSFEDHDVAAVTNENFVCIKVDREERPDLDAIYMNATVAMTGQGGWPMTCFLTPDGRPFFCGTYYPKDSFLQLLSAVTDTWQNRRDEVEQASDQIATELRKMSSALPSGGPVPSPELCDHAVAAVLRDEDHARGGFGRAPKFPPSALLEALLRHHERTGSGLDAVERTGAAMARGGIYDQLAGGFARYSVDASWVVPHFEKMLYDNGLLLRVYAHWARLTGNPLARKVADETARFIIDDLGDGGMFVSSLDADTAGHEGLTYVWTPAELVSVLGNDDGLWAAALFEVTEAGTFEHGSSVLQLLTDPDDAARFEQVRAKLMAARARRPQPGRDDKIVTAWNGFAITALAEASVALGKPEFLAAATGCARRLLDLHLVDGRLRRASLGGVVGDSVGILEDYAALATGLLTLHQVTGDDSWLTAAHGLLDTALTHFADPDRGGRWFDTADDAEALLVRPADPVDGATPSGASLVAEALLTFAHLAAEPERYLDAAAATLASATPILARSPRGGGHWLAVTEAAVRGPIQIAVACTGPDSELLGAARRFAPGGAIVVGGAEGSSTLLDGRGRVHGQDAAYVCRGQACDLPVTTAGDLGAALGAAV
;
A
#
# COMPACT_ATOMS: atom_id res chain seq x y z
N MET A 1 32.73 16.54 13.51
CA MET A 1 31.50 15.79 13.18
C MET A 1 31.60 15.40 11.72
N ALA A 2 31.03 14.26 11.34
CA ALA A 2 31.08 13.74 9.98
C ALA A 2 29.72 13.09 9.69
N ASN A 3 29.39 12.96 8.40
CA ASN A 3 28.22 12.22 7.95
C ASN A 3 28.36 10.73 8.37
N THR A 4 27.29 10.15 8.90
CA THR A 4 27.28 8.76 9.42
C THR A 4 26.33 7.83 8.67
N LEU A 5 25.67 8.31 7.60
CA LEU A 5 24.66 7.52 6.89
C LEU A 5 25.22 6.33 6.10
N GLY A 6 26.54 6.28 5.87
CA GLY A 6 27.19 5.16 5.17
C GLY A 6 27.01 3.79 5.84
N SER A 7 26.69 3.75 7.14
CA SER A 7 26.44 2.51 7.88
C SER A 7 24.96 2.16 8.07
N ALA A 8 24.02 2.98 7.57
CA ALA A 8 22.58 2.73 7.71
C ALA A 8 22.16 1.44 6.96
N THR A 9 21.04 0.81 7.34
CA THR A 9 20.45 -0.31 6.58
C THR A 9 19.57 0.15 5.43
N SER A 10 19.05 1.38 5.49
CA SER A 10 18.26 1.99 4.42
C SER A 10 19.11 2.35 3.19
N PRO A 11 18.73 1.89 1.98
CA PRO A 11 19.30 2.36 0.73
C PRO A 11 19.14 3.88 0.55
N TYR A 12 17.99 4.45 0.89
CA TYR A 12 17.76 5.90 0.82
C TYR A 12 18.75 6.70 1.68
N LEU A 13 19.00 6.26 2.91
CA LEU A 13 19.99 6.94 3.76
C LEU A 13 21.40 6.83 3.18
N ARG A 14 21.78 5.65 2.67
CA ARG A 14 23.09 5.44 2.04
C ARG A 14 23.32 6.31 0.80
N GLN A 15 22.27 6.65 0.04
CA GLN A 15 22.38 7.56 -1.10
C GLN A 15 22.93 8.94 -0.71
N HIS A 16 22.87 9.31 0.57
CA HIS A 16 23.34 10.60 1.09
C HIS A 16 24.61 10.49 1.93
N ALA A 17 25.30 9.34 1.92
CA ALA A 17 26.49 9.10 2.73
C ALA A 17 27.66 10.04 2.39
N ASP A 18 27.77 10.46 1.13
CA ASP A 18 28.84 11.32 0.63
C ASP A 18 28.49 12.82 0.66
N ASN A 19 27.29 13.18 1.13
CA ASN A 19 26.89 14.58 1.23
C ASN A 19 27.78 15.33 2.24
N PRO A 20 28.19 16.59 1.95
CA PRO A 20 28.99 17.40 2.87
C PRO A 20 28.23 17.82 4.13
N VAL A 21 26.90 17.80 4.13
CA VAL A 21 26.10 17.94 5.34
C VAL A 21 26.34 16.74 6.26
N HIS A 22 26.58 16.98 7.55
CA HIS A 22 26.82 15.96 8.57
C HIS A 22 25.52 15.25 8.96
N TRP A 23 24.92 14.54 8.00
CA TRP A 23 23.71 13.78 8.25
C TRP A 23 23.95 12.62 9.23
N GLN A 24 22.99 12.43 10.12
CA GLN A 24 22.89 11.26 10.99
C GLN A 24 21.44 10.77 11.08
N GLN A 25 21.27 9.55 11.59
CA GLN A 25 19.95 8.95 11.79
C GLN A 25 19.26 9.55 13.03
N TRP A 26 17.93 9.43 13.07
CA TRP A 26 17.16 9.76 14.27
C TRP A 26 17.53 8.79 15.40
N THR A 27 18.19 9.30 16.44
CA THR A 27 18.66 8.52 17.59
C THR A 27 18.60 9.37 18.86
N PRO A 28 18.49 8.75 20.05
CA PRO A 28 18.62 9.47 21.32
C PRO A 28 19.93 10.27 21.41
N GLU A 29 21.01 9.75 20.83
CA GLU A 29 22.32 10.41 20.77
C GLU A 29 22.28 11.69 19.93
N ALA A 30 21.59 11.69 18.78
CA ALA A 30 21.43 12.88 17.94
C ALA A 30 20.61 13.98 18.65
N LEU A 31 19.55 13.60 19.38
CA LEU A 31 18.76 14.54 20.20
C LEU A 31 19.59 15.11 21.36
N ALA A 32 20.35 14.25 22.05
CA ALA A 32 21.25 14.66 23.12
C ALA A 32 22.37 15.59 22.61
N GLU A 33 22.88 15.36 21.40
CA GLU A 33 23.84 16.25 20.74
C GLU A 33 23.24 17.65 20.50
N ALA A 34 22.01 17.72 19.97
CA ALA A 34 21.33 18.98 19.72
C ALA A 34 21.15 19.77 21.04
N ALA A 35 20.80 19.06 22.11
CA ALA A 35 20.66 19.66 23.44
C ALA A 35 22.00 20.13 24.02
N ALA A 36 23.07 19.35 23.87
CA ALA A 36 24.40 19.69 24.36
C ALA A 36 25.02 20.88 23.62
N ARG A 37 24.74 21.00 22.31
CA ARG A 37 25.17 22.12 21.47
C ARG A 37 24.27 23.36 21.59
N ASP A 38 23.07 23.22 22.17
CA ASP A 38 22.00 24.22 22.20
C ASP A 38 21.68 24.79 20.81
N VAL A 39 21.51 23.89 19.84
CA VAL A 39 21.14 24.22 18.46
C VAL A 39 19.87 23.47 18.04
N PRO A 40 19.06 24.02 17.13
CA PRO A 40 17.90 23.32 16.60
C PRO A 40 18.30 22.11 15.75
N ILE A 41 17.33 21.23 15.53
CA ILE A 41 17.46 20.09 14.64
C ILE A 41 16.93 20.48 13.26
N LEU A 42 17.70 20.19 12.21
CA LEU A 42 17.22 20.15 10.83
C LEU A 42 16.85 18.70 10.49
N LEU A 43 15.56 18.41 10.40
CA LEU A 43 15.03 17.09 10.06
C LEU A 43 14.63 17.04 8.59
N SER A 44 15.15 16.06 7.84
CA SER A 44 14.75 15.76 6.46
C SER A 44 14.18 14.34 6.36
N ILE A 45 12.93 14.20 5.90
CA ILE A 45 12.28 12.90 5.69
C ILE A 45 11.99 12.67 4.20
N GLY A 46 12.31 11.48 3.70
CA GLY A 46 12.06 11.05 2.31
C GLY A 46 12.20 9.54 2.14
N TYR A 47 12.30 9.07 0.90
CA TYR A 47 12.48 7.66 0.52
C TYR A 47 13.19 7.56 -0.84
N ALA A 48 13.66 6.36 -1.19
CA ALA A 48 14.63 6.16 -2.27
C ALA A 48 14.12 6.53 -3.67
N ALA A 49 12.85 6.26 -3.98
CA ALA A 49 12.26 6.49 -5.31
C ALA A 49 11.70 7.92 -5.52
N CYS A 50 11.89 8.81 -4.54
CA CYS A 50 11.31 10.15 -4.52
C CYS A 50 12.11 11.15 -5.37
N HIS A 51 11.61 11.51 -6.56
CA HIS A 51 12.23 12.50 -7.45
C HIS A 51 12.58 13.82 -6.74
N TRP A 52 11.61 14.47 -6.08
CA TRP A 52 11.86 15.74 -5.40
C TRP A 52 12.87 15.65 -4.26
N CYS A 53 13.04 14.46 -3.68
CA CYS A 53 14.05 14.21 -2.66
C CYS A 53 15.46 14.22 -3.27
N HIS A 54 15.64 13.66 -4.47
CA HIS A 54 16.89 13.75 -5.24
C HIS A 54 17.16 15.18 -5.70
N VAL A 55 16.14 15.89 -6.21
CA VAL A 55 16.28 17.30 -6.62
C VAL A 55 16.75 18.17 -5.46
N MET A 56 16.14 18.03 -4.27
CA MET A 56 16.58 18.75 -3.07
C MET A 56 18.01 18.40 -2.67
N ALA A 57 18.37 17.12 -2.76
CA ALA A 57 19.72 16.66 -2.42
C ALA A 57 20.77 17.28 -3.34
N HIS A 58 20.60 17.16 -4.65
CA HIS A 58 21.54 17.69 -5.64
C HIS A 58 21.65 19.22 -5.60
N GLN A 59 20.54 19.93 -5.42
CA GLN A 59 20.55 21.39 -5.44
C GLN A 59 21.02 22.02 -4.13
N SER A 60 20.78 21.36 -2.99
CA SER A 60 21.02 21.96 -1.67
C SER A 60 21.96 21.14 -0.79
N PHE A 61 21.71 19.84 -0.61
CA PHE A 61 22.45 19.06 0.41
C PHE A 61 23.85 18.60 -0.04
N GLU A 62 24.12 18.59 -1.34
CA GLU A 62 25.44 18.33 -1.93
C GLU A 62 26.32 19.60 -2.00
N ASP A 63 25.74 20.77 -1.73
CA ASP A 63 26.44 22.04 -1.82
C ASP A 63 27.23 22.37 -0.55
N HIS A 64 28.51 22.73 -0.72
CA HIS A 64 29.41 23.00 0.40
C HIS A 64 29.05 24.27 1.20
N ASP A 65 28.44 25.28 0.57
CA ASP A 65 28.04 26.51 1.29
C ASP A 65 26.84 26.23 2.18
N VAL A 66 25.85 25.49 1.66
CA VAL A 66 24.72 24.99 2.45
C VAL A 66 25.19 24.09 3.58
N ALA A 67 26.13 23.18 3.31
CA ALA A 67 26.71 22.31 4.33
C ALA A 67 27.44 23.08 5.44
N ALA A 68 28.20 24.11 5.11
CA ALA A 68 28.87 24.93 6.11
C ALA A 68 27.88 25.57 7.08
N VAL A 69 26.81 26.19 6.56
CA VAL A 69 25.78 26.84 7.38
C VAL A 69 25.01 25.81 8.23
N THR A 70 24.59 24.70 7.63
CA THR A 70 23.81 23.66 8.32
C THR A 70 24.62 22.96 9.40
N ASN A 71 25.86 22.54 9.10
CA ASN A 71 26.71 21.82 10.05
C ASN A 71 27.08 22.66 11.27
N GLU A 72 27.27 23.97 11.11
CA GLU A 72 27.57 24.89 12.20
C GLU A 72 26.37 25.09 13.12
N ASN A 73 25.20 25.34 12.55
CA ASN A 73 24.06 25.88 13.28
C ASN A 73 22.97 24.86 13.62
N PHE A 74 23.10 23.61 13.17
CA PHE A 74 22.07 22.58 13.35
C PHE A 74 22.68 21.22 13.69
N VAL A 75 21.86 20.36 14.29
CA VAL A 75 22.02 18.91 14.19
C VAL A 75 21.16 18.41 13.03
N CYS A 76 21.80 17.82 12.02
CA CYS A 76 21.15 17.40 10.78
C CYS A 76 20.74 15.93 10.85
N ILE A 77 19.43 15.68 10.90
CA ILE A 77 18.86 14.33 10.98
C ILE A 77 18.16 13.98 9.68
N LYS A 78 18.46 12.80 9.12
CA LYS A 78 17.80 12.27 7.93
C LYS A 78 17.06 10.97 8.25
N VAL A 79 15.83 10.85 7.76
CA VAL A 79 14.93 9.73 8.06
C VAL A 79 14.36 9.15 6.76
N ASP A 80 14.44 7.82 6.64
CA ASP A 80 13.70 7.06 5.64
C ASP A 80 12.28 6.79 6.16
N ARG A 81 11.26 7.32 5.48
CA ARG A 81 9.86 7.12 5.88
C ARG A 81 9.41 5.67 5.78
N GLU A 82 10.05 4.87 4.94
CA GLU A 82 9.71 3.45 4.78
C GLU A 82 10.20 2.64 5.98
N GLU A 83 11.28 3.06 6.63
CA GLU A 83 11.81 2.45 7.85
C GLU A 83 11.23 3.06 9.13
N ARG A 84 10.85 4.35 9.11
CA ARG A 84 10.30 5.11 10.25
C ARG A 84 9.01 5.87 9.86
N PRO A 85 7.92 5.15 9.51
CA PRO A 85 6.63 5.77 9.18
C PRO A 85 6.00 6.49 10.38
N ASP A 86 6.41 6.13 11.60
CA ASP A 86 6.02 6.77 12.85
C ASP A 86 6.48 8.23 12.91
N LEU A 87 7.76 8.49 12.61
CA LEU A 87 8.30 9.85 12.51
C LEU A 87 7.67 10.60 11.32
N ASP A 88 7.54 9.93 10.18
CA ASP A 88 6.89 10.50 8.99
C ASP A 88 5.48 11.00 9.30
N ALA A 89 4.64 10.19 9.95
CA ALA A 89 3.27 10.56 10.31
C ALA A 89 3.21 11.76 11.26
N ILE A 90 4.08 11.83 12.28
CA ILE A 90 4.11 12.94 13.24
C ILE A 90 4.44 14.25 12.52
N TYR A 91 5.53 14.26 11.74
CA TYR A 91 6.02 15.47 11.12
C TYR A 91 5.21 15.86 9.87
N MET A 92 4.59 14.90 9.18
CA MET A 92 3.63 15.19 8.10
C MET A 92 2.40 15.88 8.66
N ASN A 93 1.85 15.39 9.78
CA ASN A 93 0.74 16.05 10.47
C ASN A 93 1.11 17.47 10.93
N ALA A 94 2.35 17.66 11.41
CA ALA A 94 2.84 19.00 11.76
C ALA A 94 2.92 19.91 10.53
N THR A 95 3.42 19.38 9.40
CA THR A 95 3.54 20.11 8.13
C THR A 95 2.19 20.52 7.58
N VAL A 96 1.20 19.62 7.57
CA VAL A 96 -0.17 19.91 7.15
C VAL A 96 -0.82 20.93 8.10
N ALA A 97 -0.63 20.80 9.41
CA ALA A 97 -1.18 21.75 10.39
C ALA A 97 -0.61 23.17 10.21
N MET A 98 0.67 23.30 9.85
CA MET A 98 1.33 24.60 9.66
C MET A 98 1.11 25.20 8.26
N THR A 99 1.05 24.37 7.21
CA THR A 99 1.09 24.84 5.81
C THR A 99 -0.18 24.58 5.02
N GLY A 100 -1.11 23.77 5.55
CA GLY A 100 -2.34 23.35 4.89
C GLY A 100 -2.17 22.22 3.88
N GLN A 101 -0.94 21.80 3.59
CA GLN A 101 -0.61 20.74 2.65
C GLN A 101 0.63 19.96 3.13
N GLY A 102 0.91 18.83 2.48
CA GLY A 102 2.03 17.95 2.82
C GLY A 102 2.72 17.43 1.56
N GLY A 103 3.87 16.77 1.75
CA GLY A 103 4.61 16.15 0.66
C GLY A 103 6.06 15.87 1.04
N TRP A 104 6.73 15.10 0.18
CA TRP A 104 8.16 14.79 0.31
C TRP A 104 8.96 15.51 -0.78
N PRO A 105 10.22 15.92 -0.52
CA PRO A 105 10.94 15.79 0.74
C PRO A 105 10.32 16.69 1.81
N MET A 106 10.28 16.21 3.05
CA MET A 106 9.81 17.00 4.18
C MET A 106 11.01 17.62 4.88
N THR A 107 10.97 18.92 5.11
CA THR A 107 12.04 19.70 5.76
C THR A 107 11.46 20.40 7.00
N CYS A 108 11.85 19.93 8.18
CA CYS A 108 11.35 20.41 9.46
C CYS A 108 12.48 20.96 10.33
N PHE A 109 12.18 22.00 11.09
CA PHE A 109 13.06 22.54 12.13
C PHE A 109 12.44 22.29 13.50
N LEU A 110 13.22 21.64 14.37
CA LEU A 110 12.77 21.17 15.68
C LEU A 110 13.62 21.74 16.79
N THR A 111 13.03 21.87 17.97
CA THR A 111 13.77 22.01 19.22
C THR A 111 14.61 20.73 19.50
N PRO A 112 15.64 20.78 20.35
CA PRO A 112 16.43 19.61 20.75
C PRO A 112 15.65 18.43 21.32
N ASP A 113 14.47 18.69 21.89
CA ASP A 113 13.54 17.67 22.38
C ASP A 113 12.54 17.19 21.32
N GLY A 114 12.72 17.57 20.05
CA GLY A 114 12.00 17.03 18.91
C GLY A 114 10.64 17.69 18.59
N ARG A 115 10.27 18.77 19.28
CA ARG A 115 9.03 19.52 18.96
C ARG A 115 9.24 20.38 17.70
N PRO A 116 8.35 20.30 16.69
CA PRO A 116 8.48 21.11 15.49
C PRO A 116 8.03 22.56 15.75
N PHE A 117 8.80 23.52 15.24
CA PHE A 117 8.41 24.95 15.23
C PHE A 117 8.32 25.54 13.82
N PHE A 118 8.87 24.85 12.81
CA PHE A 118 8.70 25.22 11.42
C PHE A 118 8.74 23.96 10.54
N CYS A 119 7.85 23.88 9.55
CA CYS A 119 7.78 22.78 8.61
C CYS A 119 7.58 23.28 7.17
N GLY A 120 8.13 22.55 6.21
CA GLY A 120 7.90 22.75 4.79
C GLY A 120 8.30 21.52 3.99
N THR A 121 8.25 21.63 2.67
CA THR A 121 8.61 20.54 1.76
C THR A 121 9.94 20.81 1.06
N TYR A 122 9.90 21.09 -0.24
CA TYR A 122 11.03 21.42 -1.08
C TYR A 122 11.37 22.91 -1.03
N TYR A 123 12.67 23.22 -0.96
CA TYR A 123 13.20 24.59 -1.02
C TYR A 123 14.36 24.67 -2.03
N PRO A 124 14.29 25.55 -3.05
CA PRO A 124 15.46 25.85 -3.88
C PRO A 124 16.61 26.41 -3.04
N LYS A 125 17.86 26.16 -3.47
CA LYS A 125 19.09 26.51 -2.74
C LYS A 125 19.07 27.91 -2.09
N ASP A 126 18.81 28.95 -2.89
CA ASP A 126 18.89 30.33 -2.40
C ASP A 126 17.83 30.64 -1.33
N SER A 127 16.61 30.14 -1.52
CA SER A 127 15.54 30.25 -0.53
C SER A 127 15.84 29.43 0.72
N PHE A 128 16.50 28.29 0.56
CA PHE A 128 16.90 27.44 1.69
C PHE A 128 17.97 28.12 2.55
N LEU A 129 18.98 28.76 1.95
CA LEU A 129 19.99 29.54 2.69
C LEU A 129 19.36 30.69 3.48
N GLN A 130 18.39 31.41 2.88
CA GLN A 130 17.65 32.47 3.57
C GLN A 130 16.86 31.91 4.76
N LEU A 131 16.20 30.76 4.57
CA LEU A 131 15.44 30.08 5.62
C LEU A 131 16.34 29.65 6.78
N LEU A 132 17.49 29.02 6.49
CA LEU A 132 18.47 28.62 7.50
C LEU A 132 18.96 29.81 8.33
N SER A 133 19.25 30.93 7.68
CA SER A 133 19.64 32.17 8.37
C SER A 133 18.52 32.70 9.26
N ALA A 134 17.27 32.71 8.78
CA ALA A 134 16.13 33.20 9.55
C ALA A 134 15.82 32.30 10.77
N VAL A 135 15.92 30.98 10.61
CA VAL A 135 15.74 30.03 11.72
C VAL A 135 16.84 30.20 12.77
N THR A 136 18.10 30.34 12.35
CA THR A 136 19.23 30.54 13.26
C THR A 136 19.09 31.83 14.07
N ASP A 137 18.75 32.95 13.41
CA ASP A 137 18.48 34.22 14.10
C ASP A 137 17.33 34.11 15.10
N THR A 138 16.22 33.48 14.69
CA THR A 138 15.05 33.31 15.55
C THR A 138 15.39 32.45 16.78
N TRP A 139 16.18 31.38 16.60
CA TRP A 139 16.65 30.53 17.70
C TRP A 139 17.49 31.30 18.73
N GLN A 140 18.45 32.11 18.25
CA GLN A 140 19.40 32.82 19.12
C GLN A 140 18.78 34.05 19.80
N ASN A 141 17.97 34.81 19.07
CA ASN A 141 17.51 36.13 19.50
C ASN A 141 16.04 36.14 19.96
N ARG A 142 15.23 35.14 19.60
CA ARG A 142 13.79 35.08 19.84
C ARG A 142 13.34 33.69 20.32
N ARG A 143 14.12 33.07 21.21
CA ARG A 143 13.89 31.69 21.68
C ARG A 143 12.49 31.46 22.27
N ASP A 144 11.96 32.44 23.01
CA ASP A 144 10.63 32.34 23.61
C ASP A 144 9.52 32.17 22.55
N GLU A 145 9.67 32.79 21.36
CA GLU A 145 8.72 32.63 20.25
C GLU A 145 8.77 31.20 19.70
N VAL A 146 9.97 30.60 19.62
CA VAL A 146 10.16 29.21 19.17
C VAL A 146 9.53 28.21 20.13
N GLU A 147 9.76 28.37 21.44
CA GLU A 147 9.17 27.50 22.46
C GLU A 147 7.64 27.60 22.46
N GLN A 148 7.10 28.82 22.36
CA GLN A 148 5.66 29.03 22.29
C GLN A 148 5.03 28.39 21.05
N ALA A 149 5.65 28.56 19.87
CA ALA A 149 5.20 27.90 18.65
C ALA A 149 5.25 26.37 18.79
N SER A 150 6.36 25.84 19.30
CA SER A 150 6.55 24.40 19.53
C SER A 150 5.48 23.80 20.43
N ASP A 151 5.15 24.46 21.54
CA ASP A 151 4.11 24.01 22.49
C ASP A 151 2.71 24.04 21.88
N GLN A 152 2.41 25.06 21.08
CA GLN A 152 1.13 25.16 20.37
C GLN A 152 0.97 23.99 19.40
N ILE A 153 1.97 23.73 18.56
CA ILE A 153 1.88 22.63 17.59
C ILE A 153 1.88 21.27 18.27
N ALA A 154 2.72 21.05 19.29
CA ALA A 154 2.69 19.81 20.06
C ALA A 154 1.32 19.55 20.70
N THR A 155 0.66 20.60 21.19
CA THR A 155 -0.70 20.52 21.72
C THR A 155 -1.73 20.17 20.65
N GLU A 156 -1.65 20.79 19.47
CA GLU A 156 -2.54 20.47 18.35
C GLU A 156 -2.34 19.04 17.82
N LEU A 157 -1.09 18.57 17.71
CA LEU A 157 -0.81 17.18 17.32
C LEU A 157 -1.38 16.16 18.31
N ARG A 158 -1.26 16.42 19.62
CA ARG A 158 -1.89 15.58 20.66
C ARG A 158 -3.41 15.60 20.55
N LYS A 159 -4.01 16.76 20.28
CA LYS A 159 -5.45 16.86 20.03
C LYS A 159 -5.85 16.06 18.80
N MET A 160 -5.16 16.19 17.67
CA MET A 160 -5.44 15.45 16.44
C MET A 160 -5.39 13.93 16.66
N SER A 161 -4.34 13.42 17.31
CA SER A 161 -4.22 11.99 17.66
C SER A 161 -5.36 11.52 18.59
N SER A 162 -5.83 12.39 19.50
CA SER A 162 -6.91 12.08 20.44
C SER A 162 -8.34 12.29 19.92
N ALA A 163 -8.51 13.12 18.87
CA ALA A 163 -9.79 13.57 18.33
C ALA A 163 -10.40 12.61 17.31
N LEU A 164 -9.66 11.57 16.94
CA LEU A 164 -10.16 10.49 16.13
C LEU A 164 -11.38 9.87 16.81
N PRO A 165 -12.50 9.70 16.09
CA PRO A 165 -13.68 9.12 16.68
C PRO A 165 -13.36 7.72 17.21
N SER A 166 -13.38 7.57 18.54
CA SER A 166 -13.34 6.25 19.17
C SER A 166 -14.76 5.72 19.26
N GLY A 167 -14.98 4.54 18.66
CA GLY A 167 -16.28 3.92 18.59
C GLY A 167 -17.26 4.62 17.64
N GLY A 168 -18.48 4.11 17.64
CA GLY A 168 -19.57 4.47 16.75
C GLY A 168 -20.69 3.45 16.89
N PRO A 169 -21.85 3.66 16.27
CA PRO A 169 -22.83 2.59 16.17
C PRO A 169 -22.26 1.45 15.33
N VAL A 170 -22.73 0.23 15.60
CA VAL A 170 -22.44 -0.94 14.77
C VAL A 170 -22.74 -0.58 13.30
N PRO A 171 -21.79 -0.81 12.37
CA PRO A 171 -22.03 -0.50 10.97
C PRO A 171 -23.26 -1.24 10.43
N SER A 172 -24.01 -0.57 9.55
CA SER A 172 -25.21 -1.11 8.93
C SER A 172 -25.09 -1.14 7.42
N PRO A 173 -25.87 -1.96 6.70
CA PRO A 173 -25.92 -1.93 5.24
C PRO A 173 -26.20 -0.52 4.68
N GLU A 174 -27.07 0.26 5.33
CA GLU A 174 -27.44 1.61 4.90
C GLU A 174 -26.28 2.60 5.00
N LEU A 175 -25.37 2.42 5.97
CA LEU A 175 -24.14 3.20 6.05
C LEU A 175 -23.29 2.97 4.79
N CYS A 176 -23.10 1.71 4.40
CA CYS A 176 -22.35 1.36 3.21
C CYS A 176 -23.01 1.91 1.94
N ASP A 177 -24.33 1.76 1.81
CA ASP A 177 -25.10 2.28 0.68
C ASP A 177 -24.95 3.81 0.56
N HIS A 178 -25.01 4.53 1.69
CA HIS A 178 -24.80 5.97 1.72
C HIS A 178 -23.36 6.37 1.36
N ALA A 179 -22.37 5.66 1.90
CA ALA A 179 -20.96 5.88 1.62
C ALA A 179 -20.64 5.70 0.14
N VAL A 180 -21.12 4.60 -0.48
CA VAL A 180 -20.96 4.34 -1.91
C VAL A 180 -21.69 5.39 -2.75
N ALA A 181 -22.93 5.74 -2.39
CA ALA A 181 -23.65 6.80 -3.09
C ALA A 181 -22.91 8.15 -3.03
N ALA A 182 -22.22 8.46 -1.93
CA ALA A 182 -21.39 9.65 -1.82
C ALA A 182 -20.12 9.57 -2.68
N VAL A 183 -19.44 8.44 -2.68
CA VAL A 183 -18.27 8.18 -3.53
C VAL A 183 -18.61 8.32 -5.01
N LEU A 184 -19.69 7.71 -5.47
CA LEU A 184 -20.07 7.72 -6.89
C LEU A 184 -20.48 9.12 -7.39
N ARG A 185 -20.94 10.03 -6.50
CA ARG A 185 -21.21 11.43 -6.88
C ARG A 185 -19.94 12.20 -7.23
N ASP A 186 -18.80 11.78 -6.72
CA ASP A 186 -17.49 12.43 -6.91
C ASP A 186 -16.67 11.79 -8.06
N GLU A 187 -17.24 10.83 -8.79
CA GLU A 187 -16.57 10.15 -9.90
C GLU A 187 -16.30 11.11 -11.09
N ASP A 188 -15.07 11.11 -11.60
CA ASP A 188 -14.77 11.72 -12.90
C ASP A 188 -15.15 10.72 -14.01
N HIS A 189 -16.42 10.74 -14.43
CA HIS A 189 -16.90 9.87 -15.50
C HIS A 189 -16.17 10.05 -16.84
N ALA A 190 -15.62 11.24 -17.11
CA ALA A 190 -14.97 11.53 -18.40
C ALA A 190 -13.58 10.90 -18.49
N ARG A 191 -12.87 10.79 -17.34
CA ARG A 191 -11.49 10.28 -17.27
C ARG A 191 -11.34 9.01 -16.43
N GLY A 192 -12.43 8.47 -15.89
CA GLY A 192 -12.45 7.44 -14.85
C GLY A 192 -11.87 7.95 -13.53
N GLY A 193 -12.02 7.22 -12.42
CA GLY A 193 -11.43 7.55 -11.13
C GLY A 193 -12.04 8.75 -10.41
N PHE A 194 -11.30 9.32 -9.47
CA PHE A 194 -11.82 10.32 -8.53
C PHE A 194 -10.83 11.47 -8.32
N GLY A 195 -11.34 12.66 -7.99
CA GLY A 195 -10.51 13.83 -7.69
C GLY A 195 -9.95 14.54 -8.92
N ARG A 196 -8.91 15.35 -8.70
CA ARG A 196 -8.24 16.17 -9.73
C ARG A 196 -6.78 15.73 -9.85
N ALA A 197 -6.01 16.38 -10.72
CA ALA A 197 -4.57 16.24 -10.79
C ALA A 197 -3.87 16.78 -9.52
N PRO A 198 -2.79 16.13 -9.02
CA PRO A 198 -2.32 14.79 -9.39
C PRO A 198 -3.27 13.70 -8.94
N LYS A 199 -3.32 12.58 -9.67
CA LYS A 199 -4.32 11.53 -9.52
C LYS A 199 -3.69 10.20 -9.13
N PHE A 200 -4.15 9.65 -8.00
CA PHE A 200 -3.65 8.40 -7.42
C PHE A 200 -4.63 7.24 -7.71
N PRO A 201 -4.13 6.03 -7.98
CA PRO A 201 -4.95 4.83 -8.08
C PRO A 201 -5.77 4.59 -6.81
N PRO A 202 -7.11 4.56 -6.89
CA PRO A 202 -7.97 4.46 -5.70
C PRO A 202 -8.22 3.00 -5.31
N SER A 203 -7.16 2.17 -5.21
CA SER A 203 -7.25 0.70 -5.14
C SER A 203 -8.18 0.20 -4.04
N ALA A 204 -8.02 0.70 -2.80
CA ALA A 204 -8.87 0.32 -1.67
C ALA A 204 -10.35 0.67 -1.90
N LEU A 205 -10.63 1.79 -2.56
CA LEU A 205 -11.99 2.21 -2.89
C LEU A 205 -12.60 1.35 -4.00
N LEU A 206 -11.81 0.97 -5.01
CA LEU A 206 -12.27 0.06 -6.06
C LEU A 206 -12.62 -1.32 -5.51
N GLU A 207 -11.82 -1.86 -4.59
CA GLU A 207 -12.12 -3.11 -3.88
C GLU A 207 -13.45 -2.99 -3.11
N ALA A 208 -13.69 -1.87 -2.43
CA ALA A 208 -14.94 -1.62 -1.73
C ALA A 208 -16.15 -1.58 -2.67
N LEU A 209 -16.01 -0.94 -3.84
CA LEU A 209 -17.06 -0.89 -4.85
C LEU A 209 -17.36 -2.27 -5.45
N LEU A 210 -16.36 -3.13 -5.62
CA LEU A 210 -16.56 -4.52 -6.04
C LEU A 210 -17.34 -5.31 -4.97
N ARG A 211 -16.97 -5.21 -3.69
CA ARG A 211 -17.70 -5.88 -2.60
C ARG A 211 -19.12 -5.34 -2.44
N HIS A 212 -19.30 -4.04 -2.61
CA HIS A 212 -20.63 -3.42 -2.65
C HIS A 212 -21.48 -3.98 -3.81
N HIS A 213 -20.90 -4.08 -5.01
CA HIS A 213 -21.57 -4.69 -6.17
C HIS A 213 -22.01 -6.12 -5.89
N GLU A 214 -21.16 -6.93 -5.23
CA GLU A 214 -21.53 -8.30 -4.86
C GLU A 214 -22.68 -8.39 -3.85
N ARG A 215 -22.97 -7.32 -3.09
CA ARG A 215 -24.15 -7.25 -2.20
C ARG A 215 -25.37 -6.63 -2.90
N THR A 216 -25.21 -5.54 -3.64
CA THR A 216 -26.33 -4.68 -4.10
C THR A 216 -26.53 -4.67 -5.62
N GLY A 217 -25.54 -5.11 -6.40
CA GLY A 217 -25.49 -4.97 -7.85
C GLY A 217 -25.03 -3.59 -8.34
N SER A 218 -24.70 -2.64 -7.45
CA SER A 218 -24.27 -1.27 -7.80
C SER A 218 -22.75 -1.07 -7.73
N GLY A 219 -22.21 -0.08 -8.45
CA GLY A 219 -20.82 0.36 -8.33
C GLY A 219 -19.82 -0.24 -9.32
N LEU A 220 -20.14 -1.38 -9.96
CA LEU A 220 -19.27 -2.04 -10.93
C LEU A 220 -18.86 -1.11 -12.07
N ASP A 221 -19.79 -0.35 -12.63
CA ASP A 221 -19.53 0.57 -13.75
C ASP A 221 -18.40 1.58 -13.46
N ALA A 222 -18.30 2.06 -12.21
CA ALA A 222 -17.24 2.98 -11.79
C ALA A 222 -15.89 2.27 -11.70
N VAL A 223 -15.87 1.02 -11.26
CA VAL A 223 -14.68 0.16 -11.27
C VAL A 223 -14.22 -0.08 -12.70
N GLU A 224 -15.13 -0.41 -13.62
CA GLU A 224 -14.76 -0.68 -15.01
C GLU A 224 -14.21 0.56 -15.71
N ARG A 225 -14.85 1.72 -15.54
CA ARG A 225 -14.35 2.99 -16.11
C ARG A 225 -13.00 3.37 -15.54
N THR A 226 -12.84 3.30 -14.22
CA THR A 226 -11.58 3.67 -13.56
C THR A 226 -10.45 2.70 -13.92
N GLY A 227 -10.71 1.40 -13.82
CA GLY A 227 -9.74 0.35 -14.13
C GLY A 227 -9.35 0.34 -15.60
N ALA A 228 -10.30 0.57 -16.53
CA ALA A 228 -9.97 0.69 -17.95
C ALA A 228 -9.14 1.95 -18.24
N ALA A 229 -9.49 3.09 -17.64
CA ALA A 229 -8.75 4.34 -17.84
C ALA A 229 -7.30 4.23 -17.35
N MET A 230 -7.07 3.64 -16.16
CA MET A 230 -5.71 3.42 -15.65
C MET A 230 -4.92 2.44 -16.53
N ALA A 231 -5.52 1.29 -16.88
CA ALA A 231 -4.85 0.25 -17.67
C ALA A 231 -4.51 0.68 -19.10
N ARG A 232 -5.29 1.60 -19.69
CA ARG A 232 -5.07 2.14 -21.03
C ARG A 232 -4.21 3.42 -21.04
N GLY A 233 -4.08 4.09 -19.90
CA GLY A 233 -3.26 5.29 -19.73
C GLY A 233 -1.76 4.98 -19.63
N GLY A 234 -0.95 6.02 -19.52
CA GLY A 234 0.49 5.91 -19.35
C GLY A 234 0.94 5.59 -17.92
N ILE A 235 0.03 5.62 -16.93
CA ILE A 235 0.30 5.12 -15.58
C ILE A 235 0.55 3.59 -15.57
N TYR A 236 -0.02 2.86 -16.52
CA TYR A 236 0.25 1.44 -16.73
C TYR A 236 1.35 1.26 -17.78
N ASP A 237 2.38 0.48 -17.46
CA ASP A 237 3.45 0.22 -18.42
C ASP A 237 2.96 -0.71 -19.53
N GLN A 238 2.67 -0.14 -20.69
CA GLN A 238 2.12 -0.85 -21.85
C GLN A 238 3.05 -1.93 -22.42
N LEU A 239 4.32 -1.97 -22.01
CA LEU A 239 5.29 -2.97 -22.48
C LEU A 239 5.53 -4.09 -21.45
N ALA A 240 5.76 -3.81 -20.17
CA ALA A 240 6.01 -4.85 -19.17
C ALA A 240 4.89 -5.10 -18.16
N GLY A 241 3.88 -4.23 -18.13
CA GLY A 241 2.92 -4.21 -17.04
C GLY A 241 3.49 -3.60 -15.75
N GLY A 242 2.68 -3.66 -14.71
CA GLY A 242 2.90 -2.90 -13.50
C GLY A 242 2.53 -1.42 -13.66
N PHE A 243 2.12 -0.83 -12.55
CA PHE A 243 1.67 0.55 -12.45
C PHE A 243 2.73 1.42 -11.81
N ALA A 244 2.86 2.64 -12.34
CA ALA A 244 3.49 3.73 -11.63
C ALA A 244 2.56 4.22 -10.49
N ARG A 245 3.12 4.86 -9.47
CA ARG A 245 2.38 5.23 -8.26
C ARG A 245 1.24 6.19 -8.52
N TYR A 246 1.44 7.22 -9.32
CA TYR A 246 0.40 8.21 -9.61
C TYR A 246 0.65 8.97 -10.91
N SER A 247 -0.41 9.61 -11.41
CA SER A 247 -0.39 10.45 -12.60
C SER A 247 -0.33 11.92 -12.22
N VAL A 248 0.54 12.70 -12.85
CA VAL A 248 0.60 14.16 -12.65
C VAL A 248 -0.62 14.86 -13.22
N ASP A 249 -1.24 14.27 -14.25
CA ASP A 249 -2.45 14.78 -14.88
C ASP A 249 -3.69 13.96 -14.48
N ALA A 250 -4.87 14.52 -14.78
CA ALA A 250 -6.15 13.90 -14.42
C ALA A 250 -6.60 12.78 -15.38
N SER A 251 -5.95 12.63 -16.53
CA SER A 251 -6.27 11.71 -17.62
C SER A 251 -5.42 10.43 -17.60
N TRP A 252 -4.60 10.23 -16.57
CA TRP A 252 -3.73 9.05 -16.39
C TRP A 252 -2.62 8.92 -17.45
N VAL A 253 -2.14 10.03 -18.03
CA VAL A 253 -1.20 9.99 -19.16
C VAL A 253 0.24 9.99 -18.68
N VAL A 254 0.62 10.97 -17.87
CA VAL A 254 2.00 11.20 -17.44
C VAL A 254 2.14 10.75 -15.98
N PRO A 255 2.86 9.66 -15.69
CA PRO A 255 3.12 9.24 -14.33
C PRO A 255 4.30 10.01 -13.70
N HIS A 256 4.38 9.98 -12.37
CA HIS A 256 5.70 9.89 -11.74
C HIS A 256 6.11 8.41 -11.81
N PHE A 257 7.23 8.13 -12.47
CA PHE A 257 7.57 6.78 -12.98
C PHE A 257 7.98 5.77 -11.89
N GLU A 258 7.92 6.17 -10.62
CA GLU A 258 8.13 5.27 -9.48
C GLU A 258 7.09 4.14 -9.50
N LYS A 259 7.55 2.89 -9.37
CA LYS A 259 6.68 1.72 -9.27
C LYS A 259 6.86 1.06 -7.92
N MET A 260 5.85 1.14 -7.08
CA MET A 260 5.90 0.65 -5.70
C MET A 260 5.24 -0.73 -5.58
N LEU A 261 5.78 -1.59 -4.71
CA LEU A 261 5.22 -2.91 -4.44
C LEU A 261 3.79 -2.82 -3.89
N TYR A 262 3.53 -1.89 -2.96
CA TYR A 262 2.22 -1.78 -2.33
C TYR A 262 1.13 -1.37 -3.34
N ASP A 263 1.41 -0.43 -4.25
CA ASP A 263 0.44 -0.01 -5.28
C ASP A 263 0.10 -1.19 -6.20
N ASN A 264 1.12 -1.91 -6.65
CA ASN A 264 0.96 -3.05 -7.55
C ASN A 264 0.29 -4.24 -6.86
N GLY A 265 0.59 -4.51 -5.59
CA GLY A 265 -0.10 -5.53 -4.80
C GLY A 265 -1.58 -5.21 -4.61
N LEU A 266 -1.90 -3.97 -4.24
CA LEU A 266 -3.28 -3.54 -4.03
C LEU A 266 -4.08 -3.51 -5.35
N LEU A 267 -3.47 -3.06 -6.45
CA LEU A 267 -4.10 -3.06 -7.78
C LEU A 267 -4.27 -4.48 -8.32
N LEU A 268 -3.29 -5.36 -8.14
CA LEU A 268 -3.42 -6.78 -8.52
C LEU A 268 -4.68 -7.40 -7.88
N ARG A 269 -4.89 -7.15 -6.58
CA ARG A 269 -6.08 -7.64 -5.86
C ARG A 269 -7.39 -7.18 -6.53
N VAL A 270 -7.50 -5.89 -6.79
CA VAL A 270 -8.70 -5.29 -7.43
C VAL A 270 -8.94 -5.86 -8.83
N TYR A 271 -7.91 -5.90 -9.68
CA TYR A 271 -8.06 -6.40 -11.05
C TYR A 271 -8.36 -7.91 -11.07
N ALA A 272 -7.79 -8.68 -10.14
CA ALA A 272 -8.11 -10.11 -9.99
C ALA A 272 -9.59 -10.31 -9.59
N HIS A 273 -10.10 -9.51 -8.66
CA HIS A 273 -11.52 -9.56 -8.28
C HIS A 273 -12.45 -9.08 -9.39
N TRP A 274 -12.09 -8.01 -10.10
CA TRP A 274 -12.85 -7.57 -11.27
C TRP A 274 -12.90 -8.66 -12.36
N ALA A 275 -11.77 -9.31 -12.65
CA ALA A 275 -11.69 -10.42 -13.59
C ALA A 275 -12.50 -11.64 -13.13
N ARG A 276 -12.47 -11.98 -11.83
CA ARG A 276 -13.29 -13.05 -11.24
C ARG A 276 -14.78 -12.79 -11.43
N LEU A 277 -15.21 -11.55 -11.20
CA LEU A 277 -16.62 -11.16 -11.21
C LEU A 277 -17.23 -11.10 -12.61
N THR A 278 -16.49 -10.56 -13.57
CA THR A 278 -17.03 -10.20 -14.89
C THR A 278 -16.49 -11.06 -16.03
N GLY A 279 -15.35 -11.74 -15.82
CA GLY A 279 -14.59 -12.36 -16.90
C GLY A 279 -13.98 -11.34 -17.87
N ASN A 280 -13.92 -10.05 -17.51
CA ASN A 280 -13.43 -8.98 -18.38
C ASN A 280 -11.99 -9.28 -18.89
N PRO A 281 -11.75 -9.35 -20.21
CA PRO A 281 -10.43 -9.70 -20.76
C PRO A 281 -9.33 -8.70 -20.40
N LEU A 282 -9.64 -7.41 -20.32
CA LEU A 282 -8.68 -6.38 -19.92
C LEU A 282 -8.28 -6.56 -18.46
N ALA A 283 -9.26 -6.78 -17.58
CA ALA A 283 -8.99 -7.03 -16.16
C ALA A 283 -8.11 -8.26 -15.96
N ARG A 284 -8.40 -9.34 -16.70
CA ARG A 284 -7.63 -10.58 -16.68
C ARG A 284 -6.18 -10.36 -17.14
N LYS A 285 -5.99 -9.62 -18.25
CA LYS A 285 -4.66 -9.27 -18.78
C LYS A 285 -3.85 -8.47 -17.75
N VAL A 286 -4.44 -7.39 -17.23
CA VAL A 286 -3.76 -6.48 -16.29
C VAL A 286 -3.41 -7.19 -15.00
N ALA A 287 -4.29 -8.07 -14.49
CA ALA A 287 -3.98 -8.88 -13.31
C ALA A 287 -2.82 -9.86 -13.56
N ASP A 288 -2.79 -10.58 -14.69
CA ASP A 288 -1.67 -11.49 -15.01
C ASP A 288 -0.35 -10.74 -15.18
N GLU A 289 -0.35 -9.64 -15.95
CA GLU A 289 0.84 -8.82 -16.19
C GLU A 289 1.34 -8.12 -14.92
N THR A 290 0.46 -7.65 -14.04
CA THR A 290 0.86 -7.05 -12.75
C THR A 290 1.42 -8.10 -11.78
N ALA A 291 0.85 -9.31 -11.75
CA ALA A 291 1.40 -10.41 -10.96
C ALA A 291 2.80 -10.81 -11.47
N ARG A 292 2.99 -10.85 -12.79
CA ARG A 292 4.31 -11.08 -13.40
C ARG A 292 5.30 -9.99 -13.06
N PHE A 293 4.91 -8.72 -13.15
CA PHE A 293 5.77 -7.61 -12.74
C PHE A 293 6.25 -7.75 -11.28
N ILE A 294 5.35 -8.09 -10.35
CA ILE A 294 5.73 -8.33 -8.95
C ILE A 294 6.72 -9.48 -8.83
N ILE A 295 6.49 -10.60 -9.53
CA ILE A 295 7.32 -11.81 -9.41
C ILE A 295 8.67 -11.67 -10.12
N ASP A 296 8.66 -11.15 -11.34
CA ASP A 296 9.80 -11.18 -12.26
C ASP A 296 10.69 -9.94 -12.10
N ASP A 297 10.10 -8.75 -11.91
CA ASP A 297 10.84 -7.49 -11.82
C ASP A 297 11.13 -7.06 -10.37
N LEU A 298 10.19 -7.30 -9.45
CA LEU A 298 10.37 -6.99 -8.01
C LEU A 298 10.83 -8.19 -7.18
N GLY A 299 10.96 -9.37 -7.78
CA GLY A 299 11.42 -10.57 -7.07
C GLY A 299 12.87 -10.47 -6.59
N ASP A 300 13.10 -10.82 -5.32
CA ASP A 300 14.44 -10.97 -4.75
C ASP A 300 14.50 -12.06 -3.68
N GLY A 301 15.34 -13.06 -3.89
CA GLY A 301 15.53 -14.13 -2.92
C GLY A 301 14.24 -14.86 -2.51
N GLY A 302 13.17 -14.82 -3.31
CA GLY A 302 11.86 -15.40 -2.98
C GLY A 302 10.91 -14.49 -2.18
N MET A 303 11.28 -13.23 -1.96
CA MET A 303 10.43 -12.14 -1.47
C MET A 303 10.37 -11.03 -2.53
N PHE A 304 9.76 -9.88 -2.22
CA PHE A 304 9.61 -8.77 -3.14
C PHE A 304 10.17 -7.47 -2.57
N VAL A 305 10.94 -6.75 -3.40
CA VAL A 305 11.56 -5.48 -3.04
C VAL A 305 10.59 -4.32 -3.07
N SER A 306 10.98 -3.18 -2.50
CA SER A 306 10.08 -2.08 -2.18
C SER A 306 9.62 -1.32 -3.42
N SER A 307 10.53 -1.02 -4.35
CA SER A 307 10.21 -0.17 -5.50
C SER A 307 11.26 -0.17 -6.63
N LEU A 308 10.83 0.36 -7.79
CA LEU A 308 11.70 0.90 -8.85
C LEU A 308 11.63 2.43 -8.82
N ASP A 309 12.80 3.06 -8.96
CA ASP A 309 12.99 4.51 -8.97
C ASP A 309 12.28 5.20 -10.16
N ALA A 310 11.78 6.41 -9.94
CA ALA A 310 11.26 7.27 -10.99
C ALA A 310 12.39 7.78 -11.91
N ASP A 311 13.57 8.03 -11.34
CA ASP A 311 14.71 8.59 -12.03
C ASP A 311 15.62 7.50 -12.60
N THR A 312 16.18 7.78 -13.77
CA THR A 312 17.20 6.95 -14.38
C THR A 312 18.30 7.84 -14.94
N ALA A 313 19.52 7.67 -14.44
CA ALA A 313 20.67 8.52 -14.79
C ALA A 313 20.39 10.03 -14.59
N GLY A 314 19.62 10.39 -13.55
CA GLY A 314 19.25 11.77 -13.20
C GLY A 314 18.11 12.36 -14.03
N HIS A 315 17.39 11.54 -14.81
CA HIS A 315 16.25 11.96 -15.62
C HIS A 315 15.03 11.08 -15.30
N GLU A 316 13.92 11.71 -14.89
CA GLU A 316 12.66 11.03 -14.64
C GLU A 316 12.13 10.39 -15.94
N GLY A 317 11.70 9.13 -15.88
CA GLY A 317 11.00 8.48 -16.98
C GLY A 317 11.83 8.10 -18.21
N LEU A 318 13.14 8.36 -18.23
CA LEU A 318 14.05 8.12 -19.37
C LEU A 318 13.93 6.70 -19.96
N THR A 319 13.73 5.71 -19.09
CA THR A 319 13.56 4.30 -19.48
C THR A 319 12.28 4.06 -20.29
N TYR A 320 11.22 4.82 -20.00
CA TYR A 320 9.85 4.50 -20.36
C TYR A 320 9.28 5.31 -21.53
N VAL A 321 9.81 6.50 -21.80
CA VAL A 321 9.28 7.41 -22.84
C VAL A 321 9.93 7.20 -24.21
N TRP A 322 9.21 7.55 -25.28
CA TRP A 322 9.65 7.31 -26.67
C TRP A 322 9.31 8.48 -27.58
N THR A 323 10.17 8.71 -28.58
CA THR A 323 9.89 9.61 -29.71
C THR A 323 9.52 8.81 -30.97
N PRO A 324 8.82 9.41 -31.95
CA PRO A 324 8.53 8.73 -33.23
C PRO A 324 9.79 8.23 -33.93
N ALA A 325 10.88 9.02 -33.88
CA ALA A 325 12.15 8.67 -34.49
C ALA A 325 12.80 7.43 -33.85
N GLU A 326 12.70 7.27 -32.52
CA GLU A 326 13.19 6.07 -31.83
C GLU A 326 12.37 4.83 -32.19
N LEU A 327 11.04 4.95 -32.28
CA LEU A 327 10.19 3.85 -32.71
C LEU A 327 10.56 3.37 -34.11
N VAL A 328 10.73 4.29 -35.07
CA VAL A 328 11.19 3.97 -36.43
C VAL A 328 12.59 3.36 -36.45
N SER A 329 13.50 3.83 -35.60
CA SER A 329 14.86 3.28 -35.48
C SER A 329 14.86 1.82 -35.01
N VAL A 330 14.02 1.49 -34.02
CA VAL A 330 13.93 0.13 -33.44
C VAL A 330 13.13 -0.83 -34.33
N LEU A 331 12.01 -0.36 -34.87
CA LEU A 331 11.01 -1.22 -35.50
C LEU A 331 11.09 -1.22 -37.04
N GLY A 332 11.78 -0.24 -37.62
CA GLY A 332 11.70 0.08 -39.04
C GLY A 332 10.52 1.02 -39.34
N ASN A 333 10.44 1.53 -40.57
CA ASN A 333 9.51 2.61 -40.92
C ASN A 333 8.03 2.20 -40.79
N ASP A 334 7.65 1.02 -41.27
CA ASP A 334 6.24 0.57 -41.25
C ASP A 334 5.76 0.30 -39.82
N ASP A 335 6.42 -0.63 -39.10
CA ASP A 335 6.08 -0.95 -37.72
C ASP A 335 6.28 0.24 -36.76
N GLY A 336 7.25 1.10 -37.02
CA GLY A 336 7.50 2.30 -36.21
C GLY A 336 6.36 3.32 -36.30
N LEU A 337 5.87 3.61 -37.51
CA LEU A 337 4.73 4.51 -37.71
C LEU A 337 3.43 3.90 -37.18
N TRP A 338 3.24 2.59 -37.37
CA TRP A 338 2.09 1.88 -36.80
C TRP A 338 2.11 1.91 -35.27
N ALA A 339 3.26 1.64 -34.65
CA ALA A 339 3.43 1.70 -33.21
C ALA A 339 3.24 3.12 -32.67
N ALA A 340 3.72 4.15 -33.38
CA ALA A 340 3.54 5.54 -32.98
C ALA A 340 2.06 5.92 -32.93
N ALA A 341 1.27 5.52 -33.93
CA ALA A 341 -0.17 5.73 -33.94
C ALA A 341 -0.89 4.92 -32.84
N LEU A 342 -0.52 3.66 -32.65
CA LEU A 342 -1.14 2.80 -31.64
C LEU A 342 -0.86 3.29 -30.20
N PHE A 343 0.37 3.73 -29.94
CA PHE A 343 0.81 4.11 -28.60
C PHE A 343 0.68 5.60 -28.26
N GLU A 344 0.05 6.39 -29.13
CA GLU A 344 -0.10 7.85 -28.98
C GLU A 344 1.26 8.58 -28.87
N VAL A 345 2.26 8.14 -29.65
CA VAL A 345 3.58 8.78 -29.71
C VAL A 345 3.61 9.81 -30.83
N THR A 346 3.78 11.09 -30.45
CA THR A 346 3.67 12.22 -31.38
C THR A 346 4.92 13.09 -31.36
N GLU A 347 5.14 13.89 -32.41
CA GLU A 347 6.25 14.85 -32.46
C GLU A 347 6.16 15.96 -31.39
N ALA A 348 4.94 16.27 -30.93
CA ALA A 348 4.76 17.24 -29.84
C ALA A 348 5.17 16.65 -28.48
N GLY A 349 5.09 15.32 -28.34
CA GLY A 349 5.27 14.61 -27.08
C GLY A 349 4.10 14.82 -26.11
N THR A 350 3.93 13.86 -25.19
CA THR A 350 3.14 14.05 -23.97
C THR A 350 4.02 14.33 -22.74
N PHE A 351 5.34 14.20 -22.90
CA PHE A 351 6.36 14.38 -21.87
C PHE A 351 7.52 15.24 -22.39
N GLU A 352 8.52 15.45 -21.54
CA GLU A 352 9.65 16.33 -21.81
C GLU A 352 10.40 15.98 -23.10
N HIS A 353 11.04 16.99 -23.69
CA HIS A 353 11.89 16.86 -24.88
C HIS A 353 11.22 16.22 -26.11
N GLY A 354 9.90 16.36 -26.25
CA GLY A 354 9.13 15.82 -27.38
C GLY A 354 8.93 14.31 -27.31
N SER A 355 9.17 13.70 -26.15
CA SER A 355 8.90 12.28 -25.91
C SER A 355 7.43 12.07 -25.49
N SER A 356 6.91 10.87 -25.71
CA SER A 356 5.59 10.45 -25.24
C SER A 356 5.68 9.29 -24.27
N VAL A 357 4.82 9.32 -23.27
CA VAL A 357 4.46 8.13 -22.48
C VAL A 357 3.53 7.27 -23.32
N LEU A 358 3.81 5.96 -23.39
CA LEU A 358 3.00 5.03 -24.18
C LEU A 358 1.61 4.86 -23.55
N GLN A 359 0.57 4.98 -24.37
CA GLN A 359 -0.82 4.72 -24.00
C GLN A 359 -1.39 3.63 -24.91
N LEU A 360 -2.37 2.84 -24.47
CA LEU A 360 -3.03 1.84 -25.33
C LEU A 360 -4.55 2.04 -25.29
N LEU A 361 -4.98 3.15 -25.89
CA LEU A 361 -6.37 3.61 -25.83
C LEU A 361 -7.34 2.68 -26.55
N THR A 362 -6.87 1.93 -27.53
CA THR A 362 -7.63 0.92 -28.28
C THR A 362 -6.88 -0.40 -28.32
N ASP A 363 -7.64 -1.49 -28.46
CA ASP A 363 -7.02 -2.81 -28.64
C ASP A 363 -6.44 -2.91 -30.06
N PRO A 364 -5.25 -3.52 -30.23
CA PRO A 364 -4.64 -3.67 -31.54
C PRO A 364 -5.50 -4.55 -32.46
N ASP A 365 -5.66 -4.12 -33.70
CA ASP A 365 -6.37 -4.84 -34.76
C ASP A 365 -5.59 -6.09 -35.24
N ASP A 366 -4.26 -6.05 -35.13
CA ASP A 366 -3.37 -7.19 -35.38
C ASP A 366 -2.57 -7.56 -34.11
N ALA A 367 -3.10 -8.51 -33.35
CA ALA A 367 -2.47 -9.02 -32.14
C ALA A 367 -1.08 -9.67 -32.39
N ALA A 368 -0.86 -10.30 -33.54
CA ALA A 368 0.42 -10.93 -33.84
C ALA A 368 1.50 -9.87 -34.13
N ARG A 369 1.14 -8.82 -34.87
CA ARG A 369 2.01 -7.65 -35.09
C ARG A 369 2.29 -6.94 -33.77
N PHE A 370 1.27 -6.73 -32.94
CA PHE A 370 1.41 -6.11 -31.62
C PHE A 370 2.45 -6.83 -30.76
N GLU A 371 2.36 -8.15 -30.59
CA GLU A 371 3.32 -8.89 -29.76
C GLU A 371 4.75 -8.83 -30.31
N GLN A 372 4.93 -8.85 -31.63
CA GLN A 372 6.24 -8.68 -32.25
C GLN A 372 6.83 -7.28 -31.99
N VAL A 373 6.01 -6.24 -32.15
CA VAL A 373 6.39 -4.84 -31.88
C VAL A 373 6.72 -4.65 -30.41
N ARG A 374 5.84 -5.10 -29.51
CA ARG A 374 6.03 -5.06 -28.06
C ARG A 374 7.32 -5.75 -27.65
N ALA A 375 7.59 -6.96 -28.15
CA ALA A 375 8.83 -7.68 -27.85
C ALA A 375 10.10 -6.95 -28.32
N LYS A 376 10.08 -6.36 -29.52
CA LYS A 376 11.21 -5.55 -30.03
C LYS A 376 11.42 -4.29 -29.17
N LEU A 377 10.35 -3.60 -28.78
CA LEU A 377 10.42 -2.43 -27.90
C LEU A 377 10.92 -2.79 -26.51
N MET A 378 10.47 -3.90 -25.92
CA MET A 378 11.00 -4.40 -24.65
C MET A 378 12.51 -4.71 -24.75
N ALA A 379 12.95 -5.37 -25.82
CA ALA A 379 14.36 -5.69 -26.02
C ALA A 379 15.23 -4.43 -26.22
N ALA A 380 14.69 -3.40 -26.88
CA ALA A 380 15.34 -2.10 -26.99
C ALA A 380 15.37 -1.36 -25.64
N ARG A 381 14.27 -1.39 -24.88
CA ARG A 381 14.17 -0.79 -23.55
C ARG A 381 15.17 -1.39 -22.57
N ALA A 382 15.37 -2.71 -22.59
CA ALA A 382 16.34 -3.39 -21.73
C ALA A 382 17.81 -2.95 -21.96
N ARG A 383 18.10 -2.27 -23.08
CA ARG A 383 19.44 -1.71 -23.38
C ARG A 383 19.57 -0.23 -22.97
N ARG A 384 18.46 0.42 -22.60
CA ARG A 384 18.49 1.76 -22.03
C ARG A 384 19.02 1.67 -20.59
N PRO A 385 19.53 2.78 -20.02
CA PRO A 385 19.63 2.90 -18.56
C PRO A 385 18.34 2.39 -17.90
N GLN A 386 18.45 1.65 -16.80
CA GLN A 386 17.30 1.10 -16.07
C GLN A 386 17.11 1.86 -14.75
N PRO A 387 15.87 1.99 -14.25
CA PRO A 387 15.62 2.61 -12.95
C PRO A 387 16.38 1.89 -11.84
N GLY A 388 16.80 2.66 -10.83
CA GLY A 388 17.33 2.09 -9.60
C GLY A 388 16.31 1.19 -8.92
N ARG A 389 16.76 0.16 -8.22
CA ARG A 389 15.89 -0.70 -7.40
C ARG A 389 16.15 -0.38 -5.93
N ASP A 390 15.10 -0.07 -5.18
CA ASP A 390 15.20 -0.09 -3.72
C ASP A 390 14.99 -1.53 -3.25
N ASP A 391 16.11 -2.21 -3.02
CA ASP A 391 16.19 -3.64 -2.66
C ASP A 391 15.63 -3.98 -1.27
N LYS A 392 15.10 -2.99 -0.55
CA LYS A 392 14.51 -3.18 0.77
C LYS A 392 13.29 -4.08 0.70
N ILE A 393 13.22 -5.05 1.59
CA ILE A 393 12.03 -5.89 1.78
C ILE A 393 11.24 -5.30 2.94
N VAL A 394 10.00 -4.85 2.70
CA VAL A 394 9.10 -4.30 3.73
C VAL A 394 8.00 -5.31 4.06
N THR A 395 7.79 -5.61 5.34
CA THR A 395 6.84 -6.64 5.80
C THR A 395 5.42 -6.38 5.33
N ALA A 396 4.87 -5.19 5.60
CA ALA A 396 3.50 -4.84 5.20
C ALA A 396 3.28 -5.00 3.68
N TRP A 397 4.22 -4.51 2.86
CA TRP A 397 4.06 -4.47 1.41
C TRP A 397 4.11 -5.86 0.79
N ASN A 398 4.98 -6.72 1.32
CA ASN A 398 4.99 -8.13 0.96
C ASN A 398 3.73 -8.84 1.48
N GLY A 399 3.15 -8.45 2.63
CA GLY A 399 1.85 -8.93 3.10
C GLY A 399 0.70 -8.63 2.13
N PHE A 400 0.68 -7.42 1.55
CA PHE A 400 -0.26 -7.07 0.46
C PHE A 400 -0.03 -7.94 -0.78
N ALA A 401 1.23 -8.12 -1.20
CA ALA A 401 1.57 -8.95 -2.35
C ALA A 401 1.19 -10.43 -2.15
N ILE A 402 1.41 -10.98 -0.95
CA ILE A 402 1.01 -12.36 -0.59
C ILE A 402 -0.50 -12.53 -0.75
N THR A 403 -1.29 -11.62 -0.18
CA THR A 403 -2.75 -11.63 -0.29
C THR A 403 -3.18 -11.59 -1.76
N ALA A 404 -2.67 -10.61 -2.50
CA ALA A 404 -3.04 -10.37 -3.89
C ALA A 404 -2.64 -11.51 -4.82
N LEU A 405 -1.44 -12.08 -4.69
CA LEU A 405 -0.97 -13.21 -5.48
C LEU A 405 -1.75 -14.49 -5.17
N ALA A 406 -2.09 -14.74 -3.90
CA ALA A 406 -2.89 -15.90 -3.51
C ALA A 406 -4.32 -15.80 -4.08
N GLU A 407 -4.99 -14.65 -3.97
CA GLU A 407 -6.32 -14.44 -4.54
C GLU A 407 -6.29 -14.44 -6.09
N ALA A 408 -5.28 -13.81 -6.71
CA ALA A 408 -5.09 -13.83 -8.15
C ALA A 408 -4.84 -15.24 -8.70
N SER A 409 -4.15 -16.10 -7.94
CA SER A 409 -3.94 -17.51 -8.33
C SER A 409 -5.27 -18.24 -8.55
N VAL A 410 -6.28 -17.96 -7.71
CA VAL A 410 -7.62 -18.53 -7.77
C VAL A 410 -8.43 -17.89 -8.91
N ALA A 411 -8.45 -16.56 -8.97
CA ALA A 411 -9.21 -15.81 -9.97
C ALA A 411 -8.76 -16.11 -11.41
N LEU A 412 -7.45 -16.30 -11.60
CA LEU A 412 -6.85 -16.50 -12.92
C LEU A 412 -6.57 -17.98 -13.25
N GLY A 413 -6.60 -18.87 -12.25
CA GLY A 413 -6.22 -20.27 -12.42
C GLY A 413 -4.71 -20.44 -12.65
N LYS A 414 -3.90 -19.74 -11.85
CA LYS A 414 -2.45 -19.58 -11.99
C LYS A 414 -1.71 -20.08 -10.74
N PRO A 415 -1.47 -21.40 -10.60
CA PRO A 415 -0.84 -21.96 -9.40
C PRO A 415 0.56 -21.43 -9.12
N GLU A 416 1.27 -20.92 -10.13
CA GLU A 416 2.56 -20.27 -9.97
C GLU A 416 2.51 -19.02 -9.07
N PHE A 417 1.39 -18.29 -9.07
CA PHE A 417 1.21 -17.11 -8.20
C PHE A 417 1.05 -17.52 -6.73
N LEU A 418 0.33 -18.63 -6.48
CA LEU A 418 0.23 -19.20 -5.14
C LEU A 418 1.58 -19.68 -4.62
N ALA A 419 2.40 -20.30 -5.49
CA ALA A 419 3.74 -20.74 -5.12
C ALA A 419 4.65 -19.56 -4.73
N ALA A 420 4.58 -18.44 -5.47
CA ALA A 420 5.31 -17.21 -5.14
C ALA A 420 4.84 -16.62 -3.79
N ALA A 421 3.52 -16.49 -3.57
CA ALA A 421 2.95 -16.01 -2.31
C ALA A 421 3.39 -16.87 -1.11
N THR A 422 3.31 -18.19 -1.27
CA THR A 422 3.71 -19.17 -0.24
C THR A 422 5.20 -19.06 0.08
N GLY A 423 6.05 -18.96 -0.95
CA GLY A 423 7.49 -18.81 -0.79
C GLY A 423 7.87 -17.53 -0.04
N CYS A 424 7.24 -16.41 -0.41
CA CYS A 424 7.44 -15.12 0.25
C CYS A 424 7.03 -15.17 1.73
N ALA A 425 5.84 -15.71 2.05
CA ALA A 425 5.36 -15.82 3.41
C ALA A 425 6.30 -16.63 4.32
N ARG A 426 6.83 -17.77 3.84
CA ARG A 426 7.82 -18.56 4.62
C ARG A 426 9.06 -17.74 4.91
N ARG A 427 9.61 -17.08 3.90
CA ARG A 427 10.86 -16.31 4.02
C ARG A 427 10.71 -15.10 4.92
N LEU A 428 9.57 -14.42 4.88
CA LEU A 428 9.26 -13.34 5.82
C LEU A 428 9.15 -13.84 7.25
N LEU A 429 8.44 -14.95 7.50
CA LEU A 429 8.37 -15.51 8.85
C LEU A 429 9.75 -15.93 9.36
N ASP A 430 10.58 -16.55 8.51
CA ASP A 430 11.92 -16.98 8.88
C ASP A 430 12.87 -15.80 9.17
N LEU A 431 12.75 -14.70 8.40
CA LEU A 431 13.69 -13.58 8.47
C LEU A 431 13.20 -12.44 9.38
N HIS A 432 11.95 -12.01 9.23
CA HIS A 432 11.43 -10.80 9.88
C HIS A 432 10.77 -11.06 11.23
N LEU A 433 10.36 -12.29 11.55
CA LEU A 433 9.86 -12.63 12.89
C LEU A 433 11.03 -12.96 13.82
N VAL A 434 11.54 -11.96 14.52
CA VAL A 434 12.70 -12.08 15.40
C VAL A 434 12.23 -12.01 16.85
N ASP A 435 12.52 -13.05 17.63
CA ASP A 435 12.13 -13.15 19.04
C ASP A 435 10.62 -12.88 19.28
N GLY A 436 9.78 -13.34 18.34
CA GLY A 436 8.32 -13.17 18.40
C GLY A 436 7.81 -11.79 18.00
N ARG A 437 8.67 -10.86 17.56
CA ARG A 437 8.28 -9.54 17.08
C ARG A 437 8.68 -9.36 15.62
N LEU A 438 7.82 -8.70 14.84
CA LEU A 438 8.13 -8.41 13.44
C LEU A 438 9.16 -7.28 13.36
N ARG A 439 10.09 -7.43 12.43
CA ARG A 439 10.88 -6.33 11.87
C ARG A 439 10.12 -5.72 10.69
N ARG A 440 10.27 -4.42 10.50
CA ARG A 440 9.61 -3.72 9.39
C ARG A 440 10.34 -3.96 8.07
N ALA A 441 11.67 -3.90 8.09
CA ALA A 441 12.48 -3.92 6.88
C ALA A 441 13.72 -4.80 7.00
N SER A 442 14.17 -5.33 5.86
CA SER A 442 15.49 -5.94 5.69
C SER A 442 16.11 -5.53 4.36
N LEU A 443 17.43 -5.66 4.25
CA LEU A 443 18.18 -5.43 3.02
C LEU A 443 19.21 -6.53 2.82
N GLY A 444 19.24 -7.15 1.64
CA GLY A 444 20.22 -8.20 1.31
C GLY A 444 20.20 -9.40 2.27
N GLY A 445 19.01 -9.73 2.80
CA GLY A 445 18.83 -10.83 3.76
C GLY A 445 19.25 -10.50 5.19
N VAL A 446 19.51 -9.24 5.52
CA VAL A 446 19.81 -8.78 6.88
C VAL A 446 18.69 -7.89 7.38
N VAL A 447 18.07 -8.27 8.50
CA VAL A 447 17.04 -7.45 9.17
C VAL A 447 17.60 -6.12 9.66
N GLY A 448 16.86 -5.04 9.43
CA GLY A 448 17.17 -3.72 9.98
C GLY A 448 16.69 -3.56 11.42
N ASP A 449 17.08 -2.44 12.03
CA ASP A 449 16.71 -2.13 13.42
C ASP A 449 15.23 -1.72 13.56
N SER A 450 14.61 -1.25 12.48
CA SER A 450 13.20 -0.82 12.46
C SER A 450 12.26 -1.93 12.92
N VAL A 451 11.58 -1.65 14.03
CA VAL A 451 10.53 -2.50 14.60
C VAL A 451 9.27 -2.44 13.74
N GLY A 452 8.55 -3.56 13.66
CA GLY A 452 7.27 -3.64 12.95
C GLY A 452 6.22 -2.74 13.60
N ILE A 453 5.43 -2.07 12.76
CA ILE A 453 4.26 -1.28 13.16
C ILE A 453 2.97 -2.07 12.91
N LEU A 454 1.82 -1.55 13.35
CA LEU A 454 0.52 -2.22 13.23
C LEU A 454 0.23 -2.70 11.80
N GLU A 455 0.57 -1.88 10.80
CA GLU A 455 0.44 -2.21 9.37
C GLU A 455 1.15 -3.52 9.01
N ASP A 456 2.37 -3.75 9.53
CA ASP A 456 3.18 -4.94 9.24
C ASP A 456 2.53 -6.21 9.82
N TYR A 457 2.02 -6.12 11.05
CA TYR A 457 1.32 -7.23 11.71
C TYR A 457 0.01 -7.56 11.00
N ALA A 458 -0.80 -6.55 10.70
CA ALA A 458 -2.11 -6.73 10.11
C ALA A 458 -2.02 -7.24 8.66
N ALA A 459 -1.18 -6.64 7.83
CA ALA A 459 -1.02 -7.04 6.42
C ALA A 459 -0.46 -8.46 6.29
N LEU A 460 0.54 -8.84 7.10
CA LEU A 460 1.08 -10.19 7.07
C LEU A 460 0.06 -11.20 7.62
N ALA A 461 -0.64 -10.89 8.72
CA ALA A 461 -1.70 -11.75 9.25
C ALA A 461 -2.79 -12.01 8.19
N THR A 462 -3.27 -10.98 7.49
CA THR A 462 -4.23 -11.14 6.38
C THR A 462 -3.67 -12.07 5.29
N GLY A 463 -2.42 -11.87 4.86
CA GLY A 463 -1.79 -12.75 3.86
C GLY A 463 -1.70 -14.21 4.31
N LEU A 464 -1.35 -14.47 5.56
CA LEU A 464 -1.29 -15.81 6.14
C LEU A 464 -2.68 -16.45 6.25
N LEU A 465 -3.70 -15.71 6.65
CA LEU A 465 -5.09 -16.19 6.68
C LEU A 465 -5.60 -16.52 5.27
N THR A 466 -5.22 -15.75 4.26
CA THR A 466 -5.52 -16.05 2.85
C THR A 466 -4.82 -17.33 2.40
N LEU A 467 -3.53 -17.51 2.75
CA LEU A 467 -2.81 -18.75 2.45
C LEU A 467 -3.43 -19.96 3.16
N HIS A 468 -3.88 -19.84 4.41
CA HIS A 468 -4.61 -20.89 5.11
C HIS A 468 -5.85 -21.32 4.32
N GLN A 469 -6.69 -20.37 3.90
CA GLN A 469 -7.92 -20.65 3.15
C GLN A 469 -7.66 -21.34 1.79
N VAL A 470 -6.57 -20.97 1.11
CA VAL A 470 -6.22 -21.52 -0.21
C VAL A 470 -5.46 -22.84 -0.12
N THR A 471 -4.65 -23.05 0.91
CA THR A 471 -3.79 -24.25 1.03
C THR A 471 -4.33 -25.31 1.98
N GLY A 472 -5.13 -24.92 2.98
CA GLY A 472 -5.56 -25.78 4.09
C GLY A 472 -4.45 -26.10 5.10
N ASP A 473 -3.31 -25.41 5.04
CA ASP A 473 -2.19 -25.63 5.97
C ASP A 473 -2.39 -24.77 7.24
N ASP A 474 -2.48 -25.44 8.39
CA ASP A 474 -2.73 -24.82 9.70
C ASP A 474 -1.54 -24.03 10.26
N SER A 475 -0.34 -24.23 9.71
CA SER A 475 0.84 -23.45 10.13
C SER A 475 0.64 -21.95 9.86
N TRP A 476 -0.08 -21.61 8.78
CA TRP A 476 -0.43 -20.23 8.46
C TRP A 476 -1.40 -19.62 9.46
N LEU A 477 -2.44 -20.38 9.84
CA LEU A 477 -3.41 -19.94 10.84
C LEU A 477 -2.73 -19.73 12.20
N THR A 478 -1.82 -20.63 12.57
CA THR A 478 -1.04 -20.54 13.82
C THR A 478 -0.14 -19.31 13.83
N ALA A 479 0.55 -19.03 12.74
CA ALA A 479 1.39 -17.83 12.62
C ALA A 479 0.55 -16.55 12.66
N ALA A 480 -0.57 -16.49 11.92
CA ALA A 480 -1.48 -15.35 11.94
C ALA A 480 -2.04 -15.07 13.34
N HIS A 481 -2.40 -16.12 14.07
CA HIS A 481 -2.86 -16.02 15.46
C HIS A 481 -1.82 -15.31 16.35
N GLY A 482 -0.55 -15.73 16.31
CA GLY A 482 0.51 -15.10 17.11
C GLY A 482 0.75 -13.63 16.76
N LEU A 483 0.63 -13.26 15.49
CA LEU A 483 0.72 -11.87 15.04
C LEU A 483 -0.45 -11.02 15.56
N LEU A 484 -1.67 -11.55 15.50
CA LEU A 484 -2.88 -10.86 16.00
C LEU A 484 -2.89 -10.73 17.52
N ASP A 485 -2.38 -11.72 18.24
CA ASP A 485 -2.17 -11.64 19.68
C ASP A 485 -1.20 -10.51 20.06
N THR A 486 -0.11 -10.39 19.30
CA THR A 486 0.86 -9.31 19.47
C THR A 486 0.21 -7.96 19.15
N ALA A 487 -0.57 -7.87 18.06
CA ALA A 487 -1.30 -6.68 17.68
C ALA A 487 -2.24 -6.22 18.80
N LEU A 488 -3.11 -7.12 19.29
CA LEU A 488 -4.04 -6.84 20.38
C LEU A 488 -3.36 -6.42 21.68
N THR A 489 -2.19 -6.98 21.97
CA THR A 489 -1.47 -6.71 23.22
C THR A 489 -0.79 -5.34 23.16
N HIS A 490 -0.10 -5.04 22.07
CA HIS A 490 0.82 -3.91 22.02
C HIS A 490 0.27 -2.68 21.29
N PHE A 491 -0.73 -2.82 20.43
CA PHE A 491 -1.19 -1.74 19.55
C PHE A 491 -2.62 -1.28 19.83
N ALA A 492 -3.46 -2.12 20.45
CA ALA A 492 -4.81 -1.71 20.86
C ALA A 492 -4.74 -0.61 21.93
N ASP A 493 -5.66 0.36 21.83
CA ASP A 493 -5.84 1.36 22.88
C ASP A 493 -6.60 0.74 24.07
N PRO A 494 -5.98 0.60 25.26
CA PRO A 494 -6.63 -0.01 26.41
C PRO A 494 -7.80 0.83 26.96
N ASP A 495 -7.80 2.14 26.70
CA ASP A 495 -8.81 3.06 27.21
C ASP A 495 -9.98 3.26 26.23
N ARG A 496 -9.79 2.89 24.95
CA ARG A 496 -10.75 3.15 23.86
C ARG A 496 -10.86 1.96 22.92
N GLY A 497 -11.85 1.09 23.18
CA GLY A 497 -12.12 -0.07 22.33
C GLY A 497 -12.27 0.29 20.85
N GLY A 498 -11.58 -0.47 19.99
CA GLY A 498 -11.58 -0.28 18.54
C GLY A 498 -10.64 0.79 18.01
N ARG A 499 -9.96 1.55 18.89
CA ARG A 499 -8.88 2.45 18.50
C ARG A 499 -7.55 1.71 18.57
N TRP A 500 -6.69 1.99 17.59
CA TRP A 500 -5.39 1.35 17.44
C TRP A 500 -4.30 2.40 17.27
N PHE A 501 -3.15 2.16 17.89
CA PHE A 501 -1.94 2.94 17.66
C PHE A 501 -1.10 2.29 16.57
N ASP A 502 -0.37 3.10 15.81
CA ASP A 502 0.49 2.62 14.72
C ASP A 502 1.76 1.96 15.27
N THR A 503 2.33 2.49 16.34
CA THR A 503 3.50 1.91 17.02
C THR A 503 3.11 1.11 18.25
N ALA A 504 3.94 0.14 18.66
CA ALA A 504 3.74 -0.63 19.89
C ALA A 504 3.87 0.25 21.16
N ASP A 505 3.29 -0.19 22.27
CA ASP A 505 3.33 0.52 23.56
C ASP A 505 4.71 0.51 24.23
N ASP A 506 5.56 -0.43 23.84
CA ASP A 506 6.95 -0.59 24.24
C ASP A 506 7.96 -0.08 23.21
N ALA A 507 7.50 0.62 22.17
CA ALA A 507 8.36 1.27 21.19
C ALA A 507 9.04 2.54 21.73
N GLU A 508 9.96 3.12 20.96
CA GLU A 508 10.58 4.42 21.25
C GLU A 508 9.49 5.48 21.53
N ALA A 509 9.61 6.18 22.66
CA ALA A 509 8.67 7.24 23.01
C ALA A 509 8.94 8.49 22.17
N LEU A 510 8.01 8.80 21.26
CA LEU A 510 8.03 10.00 20.42
C LEU A 510 7.10 11.11 20.96
N LEU A 511 7.05 12.25 20.27
CA LEU A 511 6.24 13.41 20.65
C LEU A 511 4.76 13.07 20.90
N VAL A 512 4.22 12.21 20.03
CA VAL A 512 2.90 11.59 20.14
C VAL A 512 3.00 10.16 19.64
N ARG A 513 2.15 9.27 20.15
CA ARG A 513 1.97 7.93 19.58
C ARG A 513 0.97 8.04 18.41
N PRO A 514 1.38 7.81 17.16
CA PRO A 514 0.47 7.89 16.02
C PRO A 514 -0.61 6.81 16.09
N ALA A 515 -1.77 7.10 15.50
CA ALA A 515 -2.95 6.25 15.53
C ALA A 515 -3.85 6.58 14.33
N ASP A 516 -3.28 6.71 13.12
CA ASP A 516 -4.03 7.19 11.96
C ASP A 516 -5.07 6.14 11.49
N PRO A 517 -6.38 6.43 11.53
CA PRO A 517 -7.40 5.50 11.10
C PRO A 517 -7.85 5.77 9.66
N VAL A 518 -7.25 6.74 8.96
CA VAL A 518 -7.65 7.10 7.59
C VAL A 518 -6.77 6.35 6.60
N ASP A 519 -7.39 5.75 5.59
CA ASP A 519 -6.66 5.08 4.51
C ASP A 519 -5.97 6.13 3.63
N GLY A 520 -4.71 5.87 3.27
CA GLY A 520 -3.92 6.68 2.35
C GLY A 520 -3.68 5.97 1.03
N ALA A 521 -2.45 6.05 0.51
CA ALA A 521 -2.02 5.22 -0.62
C ALA A 521 -2.04 3.73 -0.26
N THR A 522 -1.83 3.40 1.02
CA THR A 522 -2.07 2.09 1.60
C THR A 522 -3.22 2.16 2.60
N PRO A 523 -3.93 1.03 2.85
CA PRO A 523 -4.85 0.93 3.99
C PRO A 523 -4.17 1.29 5.31
N SER A 524 -4.89 1.96 6.21
CA SER A 524 -4.41 2.22 7.57
C SER A 524 -4.19 0.92 8.34
N GLY A 525 -3.29 0.93 9.34
CA GLY A 525 -3.09 -0.23 10.22
C GLY A 525 -4.40 -0.65 10.91
N ALA A 526 -5.24 0.32 11.28
CA ALA A 526 -6.54 0.09 11.88
C ALA A 526 -7.54 -0.59 10.93
N SER A 527 -7.60 -0.19 9.65
CA SER A 527 -8.50 -0.82 8.69
C SER A 527 -8.03 -2.23 8.33
N LEU A 528 -6.72 -2.46 8.23
CA LEU A 528 -6.14 -3.79 7.97
C LEU A 528 -6.37 -4.76 9.12
N VAL A 529 -6.17 -4.33 10.37
CA VAL A 529 -6.38 -5.21 11.52
C VAL A 529 -7.86 -5.55 11.67
N ALA A 530 -8.77 -4.69 11.20
CA ALA A 530 -10.19 -5.01 11.09
C ALA A 530 -10.45 -6.17 10.13
N GLU A 531 -9.81 -6.20 8.94
CA GLU A 531 -9.91 -7.33 7.99
C GLU A 531 -9.37 -8.61 8.65
N ALA A 532 -8.16 -8.55 9.20
CA ALA A 532 -7.48 -9.70 9.78
C ALA A 532 -8.26 -10.29 10.97
N LEU A 533 -8.77 -9.44 11.88
CA LEU A 533 -9.58 -9.87 13.02
C LEU A 533 -10.93 -10.44 12.57
N LEU A 534 -11.61 -9.80 11.60
CA LEU A 534 -12.90 -10.28 11.11
C LEU A 534 -12.78 -11.69 10.51
N THR A 535 -11.72 -11.94 9.74
CA THR A 535 -11.42 -13.26 9.17
C THR A 535 -11.00 -14.25 10.26
N PHE A 536 -10.02 -13.91 11.08
CA PHE A 536 -9.47 -14.82 12.09
C PHE A 536 -10.50 -15.23 13.15
N ALA A 537 -11.37 -14.31 13.57
CA ALA A 537 -12.38 -14.58 14.59
C ALA A 537 -13.33 -15.73 14.21
N HIS A 538 -13.53 -16.03 12.93
CA HIS A 538 -14.38 -17.15 12.48
C HIS A 538 -13.58 -18.43 12.19
N LEU A 539 -12.24 -18.37 12.31
CA LEU A 539 -11.33 -19.51 12.17
C LEU A 539 -10.78 -19.96 13.54
N ALA A 540 -10.75 -19.06 14.52
CA ALA A 540 -10.24 -19.31 15.86
C ALA A 540 -11.09 -20.32 16.63
N ALA A 541 -10.42 -21.15 17.46
CA ALA A 541 -11.08 -22.07 18.39
C ALA A 541 -11.79 -21.34 19.55
N GLU A 542 -11.19 -20.25 20.03
CA GLU A 542 -11.72 -19.37 21.09
C GLU A 542 -11.98 -17.98 20.50
N PRO A 543 -13.13 -17.78 19.83
CA PRO A 543 -13.34 -16.63 18.95
C PRO A 543 -13.72 -15.35 19.69
N GLU A 544 -14.19 -15.42 20.95
CA GLU A 544 -14.87 -14.30 21.63
C GLU A 544 -14.02 -13.04 21.68
N ARG A 545 -12.75 -13.16 22.09
CA ARG A 545 -11.81 -12.02 22.16
C ARG A 545 -11.63 -11.34 20.81
N TYR A 546 -11.58 -12.12 19.74
CA TYR A 546 -11.33 -11.63 18.39
C TYR A 546 -12.60 -11.06 17.76
N LEU A 547 -13.77 -11.66 18.02
CA LEU A 547 -15.07 -11.13 17.64
C LEU A 547 -15.33 -9.77 18.29
N ASP A 548 -15.07 -9.64 19.59
CA ASP A 548 -15.23 -8.38 20.32
C ASP A 548 -14.30 -7.29 19.77
N ALA A 549 -13.03 -7.64 19.52
CA ALA A 549 -12.06 -6.72 18.93
C ALA A 549 -12.45 -6.31 17.50
N ALA A 550 -12.88 -7.25 16.66
CA ALA A 550 -13.37 -6.97 15.31
C ALA A 550 -14.59 -6.04 15.33
N ALA A 551 -15.57 -6.32 16.20
CA ALA A 551 -16.78 -5.52 16.34
C ALA A 551 -16.48 -4.10 16.83
N ALA A 552 -15.63 -3.94 17.86
CA ALA A 552 -15.21 -2.64 18.35
C ALA A 552 -14.45 -1.84 17.28
N THR A 553 -13.57 -2.50 16.54
CA THR A 553 -12.78 -1.88 15.46
C THR A 553 -13.68 -1.41 14.32
N LEU A 554 -14.61 -2.25 13.86
CA LEU A 554 -15.60 -1.89 12.85
C LEU A 554 -16.53 -0.75 13.29
N ALA A 555 -16.91 -0.68 14.56
CA ALA A 555 -17.70 0.43 15.08
C ALA A 555 -16.97 1.78 14.93
N SER A 556 -15.64 1.80 14.99
CA SER A 556 -14.83 3.00 14.77
C SER A 556 -14.82 3.48 13.31
N ALA A 557 -15.10 2.58 12.35
CA ALA A 557 -15.21 2.89 10.93
C ALA A 557 -16.43 3.76 10.61
N THR A 558 -17.53 3.61 11.36
CA THR A 558 -18.81 4.30 11.08
C THR A 558 -18.68 5.82 10.87
N PRO A 559 -18.08 6.59 11.81
CA PRO A 559 -17.90 8.03 11.62
C PRO A 559 -16.97 8.40 10.47
N ILE A 560 -16.01 7.53 10.09
CA ILE A 560 -15.12 7.73 8.94
C ILE A 560 -15.93 7.58 7.66
N LEU A 561 -16.66 6.47 7.50
CA LEU A 561 -17.48 6.19 6.32
C LEU A 561 -18.61 7.21 6.13
N ALA A 562 -19.18 7.72 7.23
CA ALA A 562 -20.23 8.73 7.18
C ALA A 562 -19.74 10.11 6.74
N ARG A 563 -18.47 10.46 7.01
CA ARG A 563 -17.93 11.82 6.78
C ARG A 563 -16.97 11.90 5.59
N SER A 564 -16.13 10.89 5.42
CA SER A 564 -15.05 10.85 4.43
C SER A 564 -14.89 9.44 3.83
N PRO A 565 -15.91 8.92 3.13
CA PRO A 565 -15.86 7.55 2.60
C PRO A 565 -14.72 7.32 1.59
N ARG A 566 -14.26 8.37 0.90
CA ARG A 566 -13.09 8.28 0.00
C ARG A 566 -11.78 8.00 0.74
N GLY A 567 -11.63 8.46 1.99
CA GLY A 567 -10.50 8.17 2.87
C GLY A 567 -10.70 6.91 3.72
N GLY A 568 -11.75 6.13 3.46
CA GLY A 568 -12.05 4.88 4.16
C GLY A 568 -12.38 3.75 3.19
N GLY A 569 -11.67 3.67 2.07
CA GLY A 569 -11.93 2.64 1.06
C GLY A 569 -11.77 1.23 1.61
N HIS A 570 -10.70 0.95 2.35
CA HIS A 570 -10.49 -0.37 2.93
C HIS A 570 -11.47 -0.62 4.09
N TRP A 571 -11.74 0.39 4.92
CA TRP A 571 -12.82 0.33 5.91
C TRP A 571 -14.16 -0.07 5.30
N LEU A 572 -14.53 0.53 4.17
CA LEU A 572 -15.77 0.22 3.47
C LEU A 572 -15.75 -1.22 2.96
N ALA A 573 -14.64 -1.68 2.38
CA ALA A 573 -14.49 -3.07 1.91
C ALA A 573 -14.66 -4.11 3.05
N VAL A 574 -14.09 -3.86 4.22
CA VAL A 574 -14.24 -4.75 5.39
C VAL A 574 -15.65 -4.65 5.97
N THR A 575 -16.22 -3.45 5.99
CA THR A 575 -17.60 -3.24 6.48
C THR A 575 -18.62 -3.93 5.58
N GLU A 576 -18.44 -3.91 4.26
CA GLU A 576 -19.27 -4.68 3.31
C GLU A 576 -19.28 -6.18 3.64
N ALA A 577 -18.11 -6.76 3.96
CA ALA A 577 -18.02 -8.16 4.37
C ALA A 577 -18.74 -8.41 5.71
N ALA A 578 -18.60 -7.49 6.67
CA ALA A 578 -19.22 -7.59 7.98
C ALA A 578 -20.77 -7.51 7.92
N VAL A 579 -21.32 -6.55 7.18
CA VAL A 579 -22.78 -6.31 7.14
C VAL A 579 -23.53 -7.38 6.33
N ARG A 580 -22.83 -8.08 5.43
CA ARG A 580 -23.37 -9.27 4.74
C ARG A 580 -23.49 -10.49 5.66
N GLY A 581 -23.02 -10.36 6.90
CA GLY A 581 -22.73 -11.44 7.84
C GLY A 581 -21.56 -12.23 7.27
N PRO A 582 -20.32 -12.08 7.81
CA PRO A 582 -19.11 -12.58 7.15
C PRO A 582 -19.36 -13.97 6.59
N ILE A 583 -19.34 -14.05 5.26
CA ILE A 583 -19.77 -15.26 4.57
C ILE A 583 -18.73 -16.33 4.87
N GLN A 584 -19.15 -17.42 5.51
CA GLN A 584 -18.32 -18.58 5.78
C GLN A 584 -18.75 -19.69 4.83
N ILE A 585 -17.82 -20.25 4.07
CA ILE A 585 -18.04 -21.36 3.16
C ILE A 585 -17.18 -22.52 3.62
N ALA A 586 -17.79 -23.48 4.30
CA ALA A 586 -17.12 -24.69 4.75
C ALA A 586 -17.43 -25.84 3.80
N VAL A 587 -16.42 -26.42 3.17
CA VAL A 587 -16.59 -27.54 2.22
C VAL A 587 -16.09 -28.83 2.83
N ALA A 588 -17.02 -29.71 3.20
CA ALA A 588 -16.71 -31.06 3.62
C ALA A 588 -16.27 -31.88 2.41
N CYS A 589 -14.99 -32.23 2.32
CA CYS A 589 -14.41 -32.96 1.20
C CYS A 589 -13.31 -33.94 1.65
N THR A 590 -12.88 -34.80 0.73
CA THR A 590 -11.84 -35.81 1.02
C THR A 590 -10.41 -35.34 0.75
N GLY A 591 -10.25 -34.20 0.09
CA GLY A 591 -8.94 -33.66 -0.25
C GLY A 591 -9.01 -32.31 -1.00
N PRO A 592 -7.85 -31.70 -1.24
CA PRO A 592 -7.74 -30.35 -1.83
C PRO A 592 -8.20 -30.28 -3.29
N ASP A 593 -8.25 -31.41 -4.01
CA ASP A 593 -8.67 -31.49 -5.42
C ASP A 593 -10.20 -31.49 -5.61
N SER A 594 -10.96 -31.25 -4.54
CA SER A 594 -12.42 -31.17 -4.60
C SER A 594 -12.90 -30.08 -5.56
N GLU A 595 -13.71 -30.45 -6.56
CA GLU A 595 -14.32 -29.51 -7.50
C GLU A 595 -15.17 -28.47 -6.78
N LEU A 596 -15.90 -28.88 -5.73
CA LEU A 596 -16.77 -28.01 -4.96
C LEU A 596 -15.96 -27.01 -4.11
N LEU A 597 -14.82 -27.42 -3.56
CA LEU A 597 -13.89 -26.51 -2.87
C LEU A 597 -13.26 -25.51 -3.84
N GLY A 598 -12.86 -25.99 -5.03
CA GLY A 598 -12.39 -25.11 -6.09
C GLY A 598 -13.46 -24.10 -6.54
N ALA A 599 -14.71 -24.53 -6.64
CA ALA A 599 -15.84 -23.65 -6.96
C ALA A 599 -16.12 -22.65 -5.83
N ALA A 600 -16.08 -23.08 -4.57
CA ALA A 600 -16.23 -22.21 -3.40
C ALA A 600 -15.21 -21.07 -3.43
N ARG A 601 -13.93 -21.38 -3.66
CA ARG A 601 -12.87 -20.35 -3.76
C ARG A 601 -13.07 -19.40 -4.94
N ARG A 602 -13.57 -19.88 -6.09
CA ARG A 602 -13.82 -19.04 -7.27
C ARG A 602 -15.08 -18.17 -7.15
N PHE A 603 -16.10 -18.65 -6.47
CA PHE A 603 -17.39 -17.95 -6.34
C PHE A 603 -17.50 -17.11 -5.07
N ALA A 604 -16.60 -17.33 -4.10
CA ALA A 604 -16.53 -16.58 -2.86
C ALA A 604 -16.49 -15.06 -3.12
N PRO A 605 -17.42 -14.31 -2.54
CA PRO A 605 -17.34 -12.85 -2.54
C PRO A 605 -16.11 -12.33 -1.83
N GLY A 606 -15.71 -11.09 -2.13
CA GLY A 606 -14.61 -10.44 -1.43
C GLY A 606 -14.84 -10.39 0.09
N GLY A 607 -13.85 -10.84 0.87
CA GLY A 607 -13.94 -10.92 2.32
C GLY A 607 -14.69 -12.15 2.88
N ALA A 608 -15.13 -13.09 2.02
CA ALA A 608 -15.65 -14.37 2.48
C ALA A 608 -14.51 -15.29 2.99
N ILE A 609 -14.88 -16.19 3.90
CA ILE A 609 -13.97 -17.12 4.59
C ILE A 609 -14.23 -18.51 4.04
N VAL A 610 -13.24 -19.10 3.37
CA VAL A 610 -13.39 -20.40 2.71
C VAL A 610 -12.45 -21.43 3.32
N VAL A 611 -13.02 -22.53 3.82
CA VAL A 611 -12.24 -23.67 4.32
C VAL A 611 -12.73 -24.97 3.68
N GLY A 612 -11.83 -25.94 3.56
CA GLY A 612 -12.18 -27.27 3.05
C GLY A 612 -11.39 -28.35 3.75
N GLY A 613 -12.04 -29.48 4.03
CA GLY A 613 -11.43 -30.58 4.76
C GLY A 613 -12.43 -31.63 5.19
N ALA A 614 -11.97 -32.57 6.02
CA ALA A 614 -12.83 -33.58 6.62
C ALA A 614 -13.74 -32.97 7.70
N GLU A 615 -14.81 -33.67 8.07
CA GLU A 615 -15.66 -33.28 9.20
C GLU A 615 -14.82 -33.15 10.48
N GLY A 616 -14.98 -32.04 11.20
CA GLY A 616 -14.23 -31.72 12.42
C GLY A 616 -12.76 -31.36 12.20
N SER A 617 -12.31 -31.14 10.96
CA SER A 617 -10.93 -30.67 10.69
C SER A 617 -10.71 -29.19 11.02
N SER A 618 -11.77 -28.42 11.16
CA SER A 618 -11.74 -27.02 11.60
C SER A 618 -13.04 -26.69 12.34
N THR A 619 -13.03 -25.56 13.06
CA THR A 619 -14.22 -25.04 13.77
C THR A 619 -15.43 -24.87 12.83
N LEU A 620 -15.19 -24.46 11.59
CA LEU A 620 -16.22 -24.32 10.57
C LEU A 620 -16.70 -25.65 9.98
N LEU A 621 -16.02 -26.77 10.24
CA LEU A 621 -16.39 -28.12 9.78
C LEU A 621 -16.90 -29.02 10.92
N ASP A 622 -17.02 -28.52 12.15
CA ASP A 622 -17.55 -29.27 13.29
C ASP A 622 -19.02 -29.66 13.07
N GLY A 623 -19.28 -30.97 13.04
CA GLY A 623 -20.61 -31.54 12.76
C GLY A 623 -21.13 -31.27 11.34
N ARG A 624 -20.24 -30.86 10.41
CA ARG A 624 -20.58 -30.56 9.00
C ARG A 624 -19.84 -31.52 8.08
N GLY A 625 -20.45 -32.70 7.88
CA GLY A 625 -19.89 -33.78 7.09
C GLY A 625 -20.29 -33.78 5.61
N ARG A 626 -19.91 -34.84 4.89
CA ARG A 626 -20.30 -35.07 3.50
C ARG A 626 -21.79 -35.47 3.42
N VAL A 627 -22.53 -34.99 2.42
CA VAL A 627 -23.96 -35.28 2.26
C VAL A 627 -24.13 -36.44 1.29
N HIS A 628 -24.74 -37.54 1.74
CA HIS A 628 -24.92 -38.78 0.95
C HIS A 628 -23.61 -39.28 0.29
N GLY A 629 -22.47 -39.08 0.96
CA GLY A 629 -21.15 -39.47 0.44
C GLY A 629 -20.61 -38.57 -0.68
N GLN A 630 -21.24 -37.43 -0.96
CA GLN A 630 -20.76 -36.37 -1.85
C GLN A 630 -20.15 -35.23 -1.04
N ASP A 631 -19.24 -34.49 -1.67
CA ASP A 631 -18.72 -33.25 -1.07
C ASP A 631 -19.87 -32.26 -0.88
N ALA A 632 -19.84 -31.52 0.22
CA ALA A 632 -20.93 -30.64 0.62
C ALA A 632 -20.38 -29.28 1.06
N ALA A 633 -20.97 -28.20 0.55
CA ALA A 633 -20.65 -26.84 0.95
C ALA A 633 -21.74 -26.30 1.87
N TYR A 634 -21.31 -25.76 3.01
CA TYR A 634 -22.14 -25.13 4.02
C TYR A 634 -21.86 -23.63 3.99
N VAL A 635 -22.86 -22.85 3.61
CA VAL A 635 -22.76 -21.38 3.51
C VAL A 635 -23.43 -20.78 4.75
N CYS A 636 -22.66 -20.03 5.54
CA CYS A 636 -23.16 -19.29 6.69
C CYS A 636 -22.98 -17.79 6.49
N ARG A 637 -23.94 -17.01 6.98
CA ARG A 637 -23.91 -15.54 7.03
C ARG A 637 -23.99 -15.13 8.49
N GLY A 638 -22.83 -14.79 9.07
CA GLY A 638 -22.69 -14.62 10.51
C GLY A 638 -23.01 -15.92 11.25
N GLN A 639 -24.10 -15.95 12.02
CA GLN A 639 -24.51 -17.11 12.83
C GLN A 639 -25.55 -18.02 12.16
N ALA A 640 -26.11 -17.62 11.01
CA ALA A 640 -27.12 -18.40 10.30
C ALA A 640 -26.48 -19.18 9.14
N CYS A 641 -26.79 -20.48 9.01
CA CYS A 641 -26.32 -21.31 7.91
C CYS A 641 -27.48 -21.82 7.05
N ASP A 642 -27.27 -21.83 5.73
CA ASP A 642 -28.20 -22.43 4.77
C ASP A 642 -28.12 -23.97 4.80
N LEU A 643 -29.05 -24.62 4.09
CA LEU A 643 -28.93 -26.06 3.82
C LEU A 643 -27.69 -26.34 2.97
N PRO A 644 -26.97 -27.46 3.21
CA PRO A 644 -25.78 -27.79 2.43
C PRO A 644 -26.12 -28.05 0.97
N VAL A 645 -25.23 -27.62 0.09
CA VAL A 645 -25.31 -27.86 -1.36
C VAL A 645 -24.17 -28.78 -1.80
N THR A 646 -24.40 -29.62 -2.81
CA THR A 646 -23.41 -30.61 -3.27
C THR A 646 -22.90 -30.35 -4.69
N THR A 647 -23.38 -29.28 -5.35
CA THR A 647 -22.95 -28.92 -6.71
C THR A 647 -22.42 -27.50 -6.78
N ALA A 648 -21.51 -27.24 -7.71
CA ALA A 648 -20.98 -25.90 -7.95
C ALA A 648 -22.08 -24.92 -8.40
N GLY A 649 -23.06 -25.38 -9.19
CA GLY A 649 -24.18 -24.55 -9.63
C GLY A 649 -25.06 -24.08 -8.48
N ASP A 650 -25.42 -25.00 -7.57
CA ASP A 650 -26.22 -24.67 -6.39
C ASP A 650 -25.45 -23.75 -5.43
N LEU A 651 -24.13 -23.95 -5.29
CA LEU A 651 -23.27 -23.05 -4.51
C LEU A 651 -23.23 -21.64 -5.11
N GLY A 652 -23.10 -21.52 -6.43
CA GLY A 652 -23.17 -20.22 -7.11
C GLY A 652 -24.50 -19.52 -6.88
N ALA A 653 -25.62 -20.26 -6.94
CA ALA A 653 -26.95 -19.71 -6.64
C ALA A 653 -27.09 -19.28 -5.18
N ALA A 654 -26.57 -20.07 -4.23
CA ALA A 654 -26.59 -19.74 -2.81
C ALA A 654 -25.79 -18.47 -2.49
N LEU A 655 -24.66 -18.24 -3.16
CA LEU A 655 -23.82 -17.05 -2.97
C LEU A 655 -24.35 -15.81 -3.72
N GLY A 656 -25.04 -16.01 -4.85
CA GLY A 656 -25.60 -14.94 -5.68
C GLY A 656 -26.93 -14.34 -5.17
N ALA A 657 -27.54 -14.92 -4.13
CA ALA A 657 -28.70 -14.31 -3.49
C ALA A 657 -28.30 -12.98 -2.83
N ALA A 658 -28.90 -11.88 -3.29
CA ALA A 658 -28.80 -10.58 -2.64
C ALA A 658 -29.31 -10.69 -1.19
N VAL A 659 -28.56 -10.11 -0.26
CA VAL A 659 -28.88 -10.08 1.18
C VAL A 659 -29.41 -8.71 1.54
#